data_AF-A0A2Z4IN08-F1
#
_entry.id   AF-A0A2Z4IN08-F1
#
_cell.length_a   1.000
_cell.length_b   1.000
_cell.length_c   1.000
_cell.angle_alpha   90.00
_cell.angle_beta   90.00
_cell.angle_gamma   90.00
#
_symmetry.space_group_name_H-M   'P 1'
#
loop_
_entity.id
_entity.type
_entity.pdbx_description
1 polymer ?
#
loop_
_entity_poly.entity_id
_entity_poly.type
_entity_poly.pdbx_seq_one_letter_code
_entity_poly.pdbx_strand_id
1 'polypeptide(L)'
;MISLLVKYWRLIIDILLVFALVILLFWWNPMGIFGGGLRLEDTSNLVTEVNEIQELVTAEYYGEVISSIEEARLNPLEEEEIKNQVALLYGDLLVALQNLRDFQDIPVDQRVDEYREGEKTSSWRRKVKHDVDSRNILDKLEYLESLEELTIDPYYSSLVGFLWRHLDGKNLDDLPSDRDIGATLLVLYRNPALHSVLEKNWGKFMEDFYYQFQESLSRRESRKKLTMIGRGWVKAGFDFSELGPESIVYYKESGIVHLIGIAPKILNADINPWFVPEKGIPGFQILDDRGPVDFHDAKRVKQYCIEKLTVQAYQARILENAHQQGQETLKAFFSLVTGNKIEQVIFHSSPFTSFAREVGRDELITYAEAFMLDSLLELEVRKIDSLSSTVHNRSVNGGFADENRKVVKQLLKDLGRYPYQEGSYPFGFFSKLTTDIAADSLLDRQEVELLKQLRYSLDFGDVLDEISLKDSSSRVDYWVESAFDYCRQYNEMITQLKEGGVLPEPFDTVRVVFREFHPENYLDSVRLVSYGHIDTDSIELIYSDRLAYSRFYQGLFYPFEPKFIDLEHFIGAKGEGYDSVIYPKSRRLPALDSGVWIYDQKVNDKYAYKLTVKPESMLAKALYRELTDERLLYTSDTAYFGIGRQQSLPVDSLDSQGVVLSQFQTAELQAFVRTLLRTRQQEQNKGFVQKTTDWLKSRASSSDPKNLYVGKKGIWFQE
;
A
#
# COMPACT_ATOMS: atom_id res chain seq x y z
N MET A 1 31.42 -78.85 28.94
CA MET A 1 30.90 -77.69 28.19
C MET A 1 31.92 -77.05 27.25
N ILE A 2 33.19 -76.89 27.63
CA ILE A 2 34.23 -76.31 26.77
C ILE A 2 34.47 -77.13 25.48
N SER A 3 34.39 -78.47 25.52
CA SER A 3 34.54 -79.30 24.31
C SER A 3 33.35 -79.22 23.33
N LEU A 4 32.16 -78.83 23.80
CA LEU A 4 30.99 -78.56 22.96
C LEU A 4 31.16 -77.21 22.25
N LEU A 5 31.64 -76.19 22.95
CA LEU A 5 31.98 -74.88 22.38
C LEU A 5 33.07 -74.99 21.30
N VAL A 6 34.09 -75.81 21.51
CA VAL A 6 35.15 -76.04 20.50
C VAL A 6 34.66 -76.89 19.33
N LYS A 7 33.69 -77.80 19.52
CA LYS A 7 33.17 -78.64 18.43
C LYS A 7 32.23 -77.88 17.49
N TYR A 8 31.52 -76.87 17.99
CA TYR A 8 30.54 -76.10 17.23
C TYR A 8 30.94 -74.63 16.99
N TRP A 9 32.20 -74.25 17.22
CA TRP A 9 32.66 -72.87 17.07
C TRP A 9 32.43 -72.30 15.66
N ARG A 10 32.60 -73.13 14.61
CA ARG A 10 32.27 -72.75 13.23
C ARG A 10 30.80 -72.38 13.06
N LEU A 11 29.90 -73.20 13.61
CA LEU A 11 28.46 -72.96 13.53
C LEU A 11 28.04 -71.69 14.30
N ILE A 12 28.70 -71.41 15.44
CA ILE A 12 28.48 -70.18 16.21
C ILE A 12 28.94 -68.95 15.42
N ILE A 13 30.09 -69.03 14.74
CA ILE A 13 30.57 -67.94 13.88
C ILE A 13 29.64 -67.74 12.69
N ASP A 14 29.20 -68.79 12.02
CA ASP A 14 28.28 -68.69 10.89
C ASP A 14 26.96 -68.03 11.31
N ILE A 15 26.42 -68.39 12.48
CA ILE A 15 25.23 -67.75 13.05
C ILE A 15 25.47 -66.27 13.33
N LEU A 16 26.62 -65.92 13.95
CA LEU A 16 26.98 -64.53 14.22
C LEU A 16 27.16 -63.71 12.94
N LEU A 17 27.70 -64.31 11.88
CA LEU A 17 27.91 -63.66 10.58
C LEU A 17 26.59 -63.41 9.86
N VAL A 18 25.66 -64.37 9.90
CA VAL A 18 24.29 -64.17 9.39
C VAL A 18 23.57 -63.10 10.19
N PHE A 19 23.71 -63.09 11.52
CA PHE A 19 23.11 -62.05 12.37
C PHE A 19 23.68 -60.66 12.06
N ALA A 20 25.00 -60.55 11.90
CA ALA A 20 25.66 -59.32 11.50
C ALA A 20 25.20 -58.86 10.13
N LEU A 21 25.07 -59.77 9.15
CA LEU A 21 24.56 -59.46 7.81
C LEU A 21 23.12 -58.95 7.85
N VAL A 22 22.24 -59.58 8.64
CA VAL A 22 20.85 -59.13 8.81
C VAL A 22 20.79 -57.74 9.43
N ILE A 23 21.58 -57.49 10.49
CA ILE A 23 21.67 -56.16 11.12
C ILE A 23 22.20 -55.12 10.13
N LEU A 24 23.23 -55.46 9.34
CA LEU A 24 23.83 -54.55 8.35
C LEU A 24 22.84 -54.26 7.21
N LEU A 25 22.01 -55.23 6.81
CA LEU A 25 20.96 -55.07 5.81
C LEU A 25 19.81 -54.18 6.33
N PHE A 26 19.45 -54.32 7.61
CA PHE A 26 18.50 -53.42 8.28
C PHE A 26 19.06 -52.01 8.50
N TRP A 27 20.37 -51.89 8.79
CA TRP A 27 21.02 -50.59 9.04
C TRP A 27 21.33 -49.83 7.74
N TRP A 28 21.66 -50.55 6.66
CA TRP A 28 21.99 -49.95 5.37
C TRP A 28 20.76 -49.66 4.49
N ASN A 29 19.60 -50.31 4.76
CA ASN A 29 18.29 -50.15 4.12
C ASN A 29 18.27 -49.45 2.74
N PRO A 30 18.96 -49.98 1.72
CA PRO A 30 19.18 -49.27 0.46
C PRO A 30 17.93 -49.19 -0.44
N MET A 31 16.80 -49.77 -0.03
CA MET A 31 15.56 -49.83 -0.81
C MET A 31 14.27 -49.54 -0.01
N GLY A 32 14.33 -49.21 1.28
CA GLY A 32 13.12 -48.89 2.06
C GLY A 32 12.12 -50.05 2.28
N ILE A 33 12.49 -51.29 1.94
CA ILE A 33 11.57 -52.45 1.86
C ILE A 33 11.09 -52.94 3.24
N PHE A 34 11.84 -52.69 4.31
CA PHE A 34 11.55 -53.24 5.64
C PHE A 34 11.45 -52.13 6.69
N GLY A 35 10.26 -51.54 6.85
CA GLY A 35 9.99 -50.64 7.97
C GLY A 35 8.99 -49.51 7.74
N GLY A 36 8.49 -49.31 6.53
CA GLY A 36 7.31 -48.48 6.32
C GLY A 36 6.06 -49.31 6.58
N GLY A 37 5.38 -49.12 7.72
CA GLY A 37 3.94 -49.40 7.72
C GLY A 37 3.30 -48.67 6.54
N LEU A 38 2.17 -49.15 6.02
CA LEU A 38 1.36 -48.41 5.04
C LEU A 38 1.04 -47.00 5.59
N ARG A 39 1.97 -46.07 5.40
CA ARG A 39 1.70 -44.66 5.28
C ARG A 39 1.26 -44.54 3.84
N LEU A 40 0.03 -44.09 3.62
CA LEU A 40 -0.30 -43.43 2.37
C LEU A 40 0.85 -42.45 2.13
N GLU A 41 1.61 -42.64 1.05
CA GLU A 41 2.54 -41.61 0.63
C GLU A 41 1.69 -40.36 0.37
N ASP A 42 1.85 -39.36 1.23
CA ASP A 42 1.22 -38.06 1.06
C ASP A 42 1.66 -37.49 -0.29
N THR A 43 0.69 -36.98 -1.06
CA THR A 43 0.83 -36.44 -2.42
C THR A 43 1.28 -37.44 -3.49
N SER A 44 0.31 -38.19 -4.04
CA SER A 44 0.50 -38.93 -5.29
C SER A 44 0.84 -37.99 -6.44
N ASN A 45 1.97 -38.24 -7.11
CA ASN A 45 2.37 -37.61 -8.37
C ASN A 45 1.32 -37.86 -9.47
N LEU A 46 0.41 -36.92 -9.66
CA LEU A 46 -0.47 -36.90 -10.83
C LEU A 46 -0.83 -35.44 -11.13
N VAL A 47 -0.49 -35.00 -12.35
CA VAL A 47 -1.20 -33.91 -13.01
C VAL A 47 -2.62 -34.44 -13.21
N THR A 48 -3.53 -34.10 -12.33
CA THR A 48 -4.87 -34.70 -12.27
C THR A 48 -5.86 -34.01 -13.18
N GLU A 49 -5.72 -32.70 -13.42
CA GLU A 49 -6.71 -31.93 -14.17
C GLU A 49 -6.18 -30.56 -14.59
N VAL A 50 -6.52 -30.13 -15.82
CA VAL A 50 -6.53 -28.71 -16.22
C VAL A 50 -7.98 -28.28 -16.07
N ASN A 51 -8.37 -27.86 -14.86
CA ASN A 51 -9.72 -27.37 -14.60
C ASN A 51 -9.80 -25.94 -15.13
N GLU A 52 -10.56 -25.76 -16.21
CA GLU A 52 -10.72 -24.48 -16.91
C GLU A 52 -9.40 -23.98 -17.55
N ILE A 53 -9.48 -23.13 -18.56
CA ILE A 53 -8.38 -22.85 -19.51
C ILE A 53 -7.14 -22.18 -18.85
N GLN A 54 -7.14 -21.97 -17.53
CA GLN A 54 -6.22 -21.08 -16.83
C GLN A 54 -5.65 -21.63 -15.51
N GLU A 55 -6.06 -22.79 -15.01
CA GLU A 55 -5.47 -23.36 -13.78
C GLU A 55 -4.63 -24.61 -14.06
N LEU A 56 -3.50 -24.73 -13.36
CA LEU A 56 -2.68 -25.94 -13.33
C LEU A 56 -2.59 -26.45 -11.90
N VAL A 57 -3.32 -27.53 -11.63
CA VAL A 57 -3.21 -28.28 -10.38
C VAL A 57 -1.91 -29.08 -10.41
N THR A 58 -1.02 -28.81 -9.46
CA THR A 58 0.30 -29.44 -9.39
C THR A 58 0.53 -30.18 -8.09
N ALA A 59 -0.35 -30.06 -7.10
CA ALA A 59 -0.31 -30.90 -5.91
C ALA A 59 -1.72 -31.20 -5.41
N GLU A 60 -1.92 -32.42 -4.93
CA GLU A 60 -3.14 -32.85 -4.28
C GLU A 60 -2.83 -33.46 -2.92
N TYR A 61 -3.38 -32.88 -1.86
CA TYR A 61 -3.37 -33.48 -0.54
C TYR A 61 -4.68 -34.24 -0.33
N TYR A 62 -4.60 -35.51 0.05
CA TYR A 62 -5.76 -36.29 0.47
C TYR A 62 -5.66 -36.54 1.96
N GLY A 63 -6.73 -36.24 2.69
CA GLY A 63 -6.72 -36.36 4.13
C GLY A 63 -8.07 -36.78 4.69
N GLU A 64 -8.02 -37.21 5.94
CA GLU A 64 -9.17 -37.53 6.76
C GLU A 64 -9.16 -36.60 7.97
N VAL A 65 -10.26 -35.90 8.16
CA VAL A 65 -10.49 -35.03 9.31
C VAL A 65 -11.74 -35.50 10.03
N ILE A 66 -11.70 -35.43 11.36
CA ILE A 66 -12.87 -35.68 12.20
C ILE A 66 -13.22 -34.35 12.84
N SER A 67 -14.48 -33.95 12.74
CA SER A 67 -14.99 -32.76 13.42
C SER A 67 -16.35 -33.01 14.01
N SER A 68 -16.61 -32.34 15.12
CA SER A 68 -17.94 -32.27 15.71
C SER A 68 -18.60 -30.92 15.46
N ILE A 69 -19.92 -30.84 15.65
CA ILE A 69 -20.65 -29.57 15.65
C ILE A 69 -20.25 -28.66 16.79
N GLU A 70 -19.81 -29.22 17.93
CA GLU A 70 -19.26 -28.44 19.03
C GLU A 70 -17.97 -27.78 18.56
N GLU A 71 -17.06 -28.55 17.96
CA GLU A 71 -15.80 -28.04 17.44
C GLU A 71 -15.98 -27.04 16.28
N ALA A 72 -16.88 -27.33 15.34
CA ALA A 72 -17.20 -26.44 14.22
C ALA A 72 -17.91 -25.13 14.66
N ARG A 73 -18.44 -25.10 15.90
CA ARG A 73 -18.97 -23.87 16.49
C ARG A 73 -17.88 -23.05 17.16
N LEU A 74 -16.95 -23.72 17.83
CA LEU A 74 -15.82 -23.09 18.50
C LEU A 74 -14.75 -22.61 17.50
N ASN A 75 -14.74 -23.18 16.30
CA ASN A 75 -13.77 -22.94 15.23
C ASN A 75 -12.34 -22.75 15.75
N PRO A 76 -11.71 -23.76 16.38
CA PRO A 76 -10.36 -23.61 16.95
C PRO A 76 -9.27 -23.31 15.90
N LEU A 77 -9.59 -23.31 14.60
CA LEU A 77 -8.68 -22.80 13.58
C LEU A 77 -8.56 -21.27 13.63
N GLU A 78 -9.60 -20.59 14.11
CA GLU A 78 -9.59 -19.15 14.40
C GLU A 78 -8.95 -18.86 15.78
N GLU A 79 -8.50 -19.86 16.56
CA GLU A 79 -7.94 -19.62 17.89
C GLU A 79 -6.74 -18.66 17.86
N GLU A 80 -5.87 -18.75 16.84
CA GLU A 80 -4.77 -17.80 16.67
C GLU A 80 -5.28 -16.41 16.27
N GLU A 81 -6.29 -16.34 15.41
CA GLU A 81 -6.90 -15.07 14.99
C GLU A 81 -7.59 -14.38 16.17
N ILE A 82 -8.38 -15.11 16.95
CA ILE A 82 -9.03 -14.65 18.18
C ILE A 82 -7.96 -14.21 19.18
N LYS A 83 -6.89 -15.00 19.39
CA LYS A 83 -5.78 -14.59 20.25
C LYS A 83 -5.15 -13.28 19.78
N ASN A 84 -4.94 -13.12 18.48
CA ASN A 84 -4.34 -11.92 17.92
C ASN A 84 -5.29 -10.72 18.05
N GLN A 85 -6.57 -10.86 17.71
CA GLN A 85 -7.59 -9.81 17.87
C GLN A 85 -7.75 -9.41 19.33
N VAL A 86 -7.81 -10.38 20.25
CA VAL A 86 -7.88 -10.11 21.68
C VAL A 86 -6.57 -9.53 22.20
N ALA A 87 -5.41 -9.87 21.61
CA ALA A 87 -4.13 -9.29 21.98
C ALA A 87 -4.07 -7.81 21.58
N LEU A 88 -4.53 -7.49 20.38
CA LEU A 88 -4.69 -6.12 19.90
C LEU A 88 -5.67 -5.35 20.79
N LEU A 89 -6.87 -5.89 21.01
CA LEU A 89 -7.89 -5.28 21.88
C LEU A 89 -7.38 -5.05 23.31
N TYR A 90 -6.60 -5.99 23.85
CA TYR A 90 -5.99 -5.83 25.15
C TYR A 90 -4.88 -4.77 25.13
N GLY A 91 -4.09 -4.71 24.06
CA GLY A 91 -3.16 -3.61 23.80
C GLY A 91 -3.86 -2.26 23.80
N ASP A 92 -4.96 -2.14 23.06
CA ASP A 92 -5.78 -0.93 22.96
C ASP A 92 -6.41 -0.56 24.31
N LEU A 93 -6.87 -1.55 25.08
CA LEU A 93 -7.32 -1.34 26.45
C LEU A 93 -6.21 -0.79 27.34
N LEU A 94 -4.98 -1.30 27.23
CA LEU A 94 -3.83 -0.80 27.98
C LEU A 94 -3.46 0.62 27.55
N VAL A 95 -3.55 0.95 26.26
CA VAL A 95 -3.36 2.30 25.73
C VAL A 95 -4.43 3.24 26.29
N ALA A 96 -5.71 2.85 26.28
CA ALA A 96 -6.79 3.64 26.86
C ALA A 96 -6.58 3.90 28.37
N LEU A 97 -6.12 2.90 29.11
CA LEU A 97 -5.78 3.06 30.53
C LEU A 97 -4.55 3.95 30.74
N GLN A 98 -3.59 3.94 29.82
CA GLN A 98 -2.42 4.82 29.85
C GLN A 98 -2.82 6.26 29.52
N ASN A 99 -3.65 6.49 28.50
CA ASN A 99 -4.22 7.80 28.17
C ASN A 99 -5.00 8.38 29.37
N LEU A 100 -5.77 7.53 30.05
CA LEU A 100 -6.42 7.93 31.30
C LEU A 100 -5.41 8.31 32.38
N ARG A 101 -4.26 7.62 32.49
CA ARG A 101 -3.22 7.99 33.46
C ARG A 101 -2.61 9.33 33.11
N ASP A 102 -2.24 9.53 31.86
CA ASP A 102 -1.66 10.77 31.37
C ASP A 102 -2.62 11.94 31.59
N PHE A 103 -3.92 11.75 31.34
CA PHE A 103 -4.95 12.73 31.68
C PHE A 103 -5.01 13.02 33.19
N GLN A 104 -4.87 12.02 34.06
CA GLN A 104 -4.91 12.23 35.51
C GLN A 104 -3.65 12.89 36.09
N ASP A 105 -2.52 12.74 35.40
CA ASP A 105 -1.26 13.41 35.74
C ASP A 105 -1.32 14.93 35.46
N ILE A 106 -2.25 15.38 34.61
CA ILE A 106 -2.57 16.80 34.43
C ILE A 106 -3.15 17.37 35.76
N PRO A 107 -2.63 18.51 36.25
CA PRO A 107 -3.18 19.19 37.42
C PRO A 107 -4.69 19.40 37.33
N VAL A 108 -5.39 19.19 38.45
CA VAL A 108 -6.86 19.26 38.51
C VAL A 108 -7.41 20.57 37.98
N ASP A 109 -6.74 21.70 38.26
CA ASP A 109 -7.20 23.02 37.81
C ASP A 109 -7.16 23.13 36.27
N GLN A 110 -6.10 22.61 35.64
CA GLN A 110 -5.97 22.60 34.17
C GLN A 110 -7.05 21.74 33.51
N ARG A 111 -7.30 20.52 34.03
CA ARG A 111 -8.38 19.67 33.54
C ARG A 111 -9.77 20.30 33.66
N VAL A 112 -10.01 21.03 34.75
CA VAL A 112 -11.27 21.73 34.98
C VAL A 112 -11.47 22.85 33.97
N ASP A 113 -10.40 23.57 33.63
CA ASP A 113 -10.42 24.64 32.64
C ASP A 113 -10.60 24.09 31.23
N GLU A 114 -9.91 23.02 30.85
CA GLU A 114 -10.12 22.29 29.59
C GLU A 114 -11.57 21.82 29.42
N TYR A 115 -12.16 21.23 30.47
CA TYR A 115 -13.57 20.85 30.46
C TYR A 115 -14.54 22.04 30.30
N ARG A 116 -14.19 23.23 30.84
CA ARG A 116 -15.06 24.42 30.73
C ARG A 116 -15.11 24.96 29.30
N GLU A 117 -14.05 24.73 28.54
CA GLU A 117 -13.91 25.15 27.14
C GLU A 117 -14.54 24.14 26.17
N GLY A 118 -14.56 22.86 26.54
CA GLY A 118 -15.13 21.76 25.74
C GLY A 118 -16.64 21.52 25.90
N GLU A 119 -17.09 20.37 25.38
CA GLU A 119 -18.49 19.95 25.46
C GLU A 119 -18.91 19.57 26.88
N LYS A 120 -20.05 20.10 27.31
CA LYS A 120 -20.53 19.92 28.69
C LYS A 120 -21.15 18.54 28.87
N THR A 121 -20.48 17.68 29.62
CA THR A 121 -20.98 16.35 29.97
C THR A 121 -21.66 16.33 31.33
N SER A 122 -22.67 15.46 31.48
CA SER A 122 -23.29 15.23 32.79
C SER A 122 -22.27 14.60 33.76
N SER A 123 -22.40 14.88 35.05
CA SER A 123 -21.50 14.35 36.09
C SER A 123 -20.00 14.70 35.91
N TRP A 124 -19.68 15.78 35.20
CA TRP A 124 -18.30 16.18 34.86
C TRP A 124 -17.34 16.23 36.05
N ARG A 125 -17.80 16.61 37.25
CA ARG A 125 -16.94 16.61 38.44
C ARG A 125 -16.32 15.22 38.66
N ARG A 126 -17.13 14.17 38.53
CA ARG A 126 -16.69 12.77 38.67
C ARG A 126 -15.73 12.35 37.55
N LYS A 127 -15.99 12.78 36.31
CA LYS A 127 -15.16 12.48 35.13
C LYS A 127 -13.81 13.23 35.16
N VAL A 128 -13.82 14.51 35.52
CA VAL A 128 -12.69 15.43 35.37
C VAL A 128 -11.90 15.62 36.67
N LYS A 129 -12.59 15.94 37.78
CA LYS A 129 -11.95 16.42 39.03
C LYS A 129 -11.53 15.31 39.99
N HIS A 130 -12.34 14.27 40.13
CA HIS A 130 -12.10 13.22 41.11
C HIS A 130 -10.98 12.27 40.64
N ASP A 131 -10.20 11.73 41.58
CA ASP A 131 -9.22 10.66 41.29
C ASP A 131 -9.90 9.42 40.73
N VAL A 132 -9.13 8.55 40.05
CA VAL A 132 -9.64 7.31 39.47
C VAL A 132 -9.98 6.29 40.56
N ASP A 133 -11.23 5.84 40.55
CA ASP A 133 -11.75 4.78 41.41
C ASP A 133 -12.58 3.77 40.60
N SER A 134 -13.00 2.68 41.26
CA SER A 134 -13.71 1.59 40.60
C SER A 134 -15.11 1.97 40.15
N ARG A 135 -15.63 3.11 40.62
CA ARG A 135 -16.97 3.59 40.26
C ARG A 135 -16.87 4.51 39.06
N ASN A 136 -15.82 5.31 38.93
CA ASN A 136 -15.72 6.35 37.91
C ASN A 136 -14.79 6.03 36.74
N ILE A 137 -14.01 4.93 36.78
CA ILE A 137 -13.07 4.62 35.71
C ILE A 137 -13.74 4.42 34.34
N LEU A 138 -14.90 3.76 34.30
CA LEU A 138 -15.67 3.60 33.06
C LEU A 138 -16.17 4.94 32.52
N ASP A 139 -16.78 5.76 33.40
CA ASP A 139 -17.24 7.12 33.06
C ASP A 139 -16.11 8.01 32.51
N LYS A 140 -14.88 7.78 32.97
CA LYS A 140 -13.67 8.50 32.58
C LYS A 140 -13.10 8.00 31.25
N LEU A 141 -13.09 6.69 31.01
CA LEU A 141 -12.68 6.13 29.72
C LEU A 141 -13.67 6.50 28.61
N GLU A 142 -14.98 6.51 28.93
CA GLU A 142 -16.01 7.02 28.03
C GLU A 142 -15.85 8.52 27.75
N TYR A 143 -15.48 9.32 28.75
CA TYR A 143 -15.20 10.75 28.57
C TYR A 143 -14.01 11.03 27.64
N LEU A 144 -13.03 10.11 27.60
CA LEU A 144 -11.87 10.19 26.71
C LEU A 144 -12.13 9.50 25.37
N GLU A 145 -13.39 9.13 25.07
CA GLU A 145 -13.85 8.44 23.86
C GLU A 145 -13.18 7.08 23.60
N SER A 146 -12.29 6.63 24.51
CA SER A 146 -11.55 5.39 24.35
C SER A 146 -12.39 4.15 24.67
N LEU A 147 -13.47 4.29 25.45
CA LEU A 147 -14.32 3.15 25.82
C LEU A 147 -15.25 2.73 24.68
N GLU A 148 -15.77 3.69 23.90
CA GLU A 148 -16.75 3.40 22.84
C GLU A 148 -16.14 2.48 21.78
N GLU A 149 -14.95 2.81 21.29
CA GLU A 149 -14.17 2.01 20.34
C GLU A 149 -13.94 0.58 20.85
N LEU A 150 -13.51 0.45 22.11
CA LEU A 150 -13.25 -0.86 22.73
C LEU A 150 -14.53 -1.68 22.86
N THR A 151 -15.65 -1.07 23.26
CA THR A 151 -16.91 -1.80 23.49
C THR A 151 -17.60 -2.29 22.22
N ILE A 152 -17.26 -1.73 21.06
CA ILE A 152 -17.74 -2.19 19.75
C ILE A 152 -17.11 -3.54 19.39
N ASP A 153 -15.90 -3.84 19.89
CA ASP A 153 -15.22 -5.10 19.61
C ASP A 153 -16.00 -6.30 20.18
N PRO A 154 -16.27 -7.34 19.36
CA PRO A 154 -17.06 -8.50 19.78
C PRO A 154 -16.46 -9.27 20.96
N TYR A 155 -15.14 -9.16 21.21
CA TYR A 155 -14.44 -9.87 22.28
C TYR A 155 -14.29 -9.05 23.56
N TYR A 156 -14.68 -7.77 23.59
CA TYR A 156 -14.50 -6.89 24.75
C TYR A 156 -15.08 -7.46 26.05
N SER A 157 -16.34 -7.90 25.97
CA SER A 157 -17.04 -8.49 27.12
C SER A 157 -16.35 -9.76 27.64
N SER A 158 -15.82 -10.58 26.72
CA SER A 158 -15.10 -11.82 27.04
C SER A 158 -13.74 -11.54 27.67
N LEU A 159 -12.98 -10.58 27.11
CA LEU A 159 -11.68 -10.15 27.62
C LEU A 159 -11.81 -9.59 29.04
N VAL A 160 -12.73 -8.66 29.27
CA VAL A 160 -12.94 -8.05 30.59
C VAL A 160 -13.45 -9.07 31.60
N GLY A 161 -14.37 -9.96 31.19
CA GLY A 161 -14.86 -11.05 32.03
C GLY A 161 -13.73 -12.00 32.47
N PHE A 162 -12.84 -12.35 31.53
CA PHE A 162 -11.66 -13.15 31.83
C PHE A 162 -10.72 -12.45 32.81
N LEU A 163 -10.38 -11.18 32.55
CA LEU A 163 -9.50 -10.39 33.42
C LEU A 163 -10.07 -10.29 34.84
N TRP A 164 -11.37 -10.08 34.97
CA TRP A 164 -12.05 -10.04 36.26
C TRP A 164 -11.92 -11.37 37.00
N ARG A 165 -12.28 -12.51 36.36
CA ARG A 165 -12.16 -13.84 36.98
C ARG A 165 -10.72 -14.17 37.36
N HIS A 166 -9.77 -13.82 36.51
CA HIS A 166 -8.36 -14.10 36.72
C HIS A 166 -7.75 -13.27 37.86
N LEU A 167 -8.12 -11.99 37.98
CA LEU A 167 -7.59 -11.09 39.01
C LEU A 167 -8.29 -11.26 40.36
N ASP A 168 -9.60 -11.48 40.38
CA ASP A 168 -10.40 -11.59 41.61
C ASP A 168 -10.59 -13.04 42.11
N GLY A 169 -10.15 -14.05 41.34
CA GLY A 169 -10.25 -15.46 41.70
C GLY A 169 -11.69 -15.97 41.75
N LYS A 170 -12.53 -15.54 40.80
CA LYS A 170 -13.97 -15.88 40.73
C LYS A 170 -14.21 -17.16 39.93
N ASN A 171 -15.41 -17.74 40.11
CA ASN A 171 -15.83 -18.93 39.36
C ASN A 171 -16.21 -18.57 37.91
N LEU A 172 -16.19 -19.58 37.03
CA LEU A 172 -16.52 -19.42 35.61
C LEU A 172 -17.99 -19.04 35.36
N ASP A 173 -18.92 -19.41 36.24
CA ASP A 173 -20.36 -19.20 36.03
C ASP A 173 -20.83 -17.75 36.27
N ASP A 174 -20.00 -16.92 36.90
CA ASP A 174 -20.37 -15.56 37.24
C ASP A 174 -20.05 -14.59 36.09
N LEU A 175 -20.99 -13.69 35.79
CA LEU A 175 -20.77 -12.56 34.88
C LEU A 175 -20.46 -11.29 35.69
N PRO A 176 -19.45 -10.48 35.28
CA PRO A 176 -19.10 -9.26 36.00
C PRO A 176 -20.22 -8.20 35.85
N SER A 177 -20.55 -7.51 36.94
CA SER A 177 -21.33 -6.27 36.84
C SER A 177 -20.45 -5.09 36.42
N ASP A 178 -21.02 -3.96 35.99
CA ASP A 178 -20.26 -2.74 35.65
C ASP A 178 -19.31 -2.30 36.78
N ARG A 179 -19.71 -2.54 38.03
CA ARG A 179 -18.89 -2.24 39.21
C ARG A 179 -17.67 -3.17 39.30
N ASP A 180 -17.84 -4.44 38.93
CA ASP A 180 -16.77 -5.43 38.91
C ASP A 180 -15.80 -5.18 37.76
N ILE A 181 -16.34 -4.79 36.59
CA ILE A 181 -15.55 -4.30 35.46
C ILE A 181 -14.70 -3.11 35.89
N GLY A 182 -15.32 -2.09 36.49
CA GLY A 182 -14.60 -0.91 36.96
C GLY A 182 -13.55 -1.23 38.03
N ALA A 183 -13.79 -2.21 38.91
CA ALA A 183 -12.79 -2.68 39.87
C ALA A 183 -11.60 -3.37 39.16
N THR A 184 -11.88 -4.20 38.16
CA THR A 184 -10.87 -4.92 37.36
C THR A 184 -9.97 -3.94 36.61
N LEU A 185 -10.58 -2.97 35.91
CA LEU A 185 -9.85 -1.95 35.17
C LEU A 185 -9.02 -1.06 36.12
N LEU A 186 -9.51 -0.78 37.33
CA LEU A 186 -8.74 -0.03 38.33
C LEU A 186 -7.49 -0.81 38.80
N VAL A 187 -7.58 -2.13 38.93
CA VAL A 187 -6.43 -2.96 39.29
C VAL A 187 -5.36 -2.90 38.21
N LEU A 188 -5.74 -2.99 36.93
CA LEU A 188 -4.82 -2.84 35.80
C LEU A 188 -4.23 -1.43 35.74
N TYR A 189 -5.09 -0.40 35.85
CA TYR A 189 -4.69 1.00 35.90
C TYR A 189 -3.67 1.31 37.01
N ARG A 190 -3.72 0.63 38.15
CA ARG A 190 -2.77 0.86 39.26
C ARG A 190 -1.47 0.06 39.14
N ASN A 191 -1.46 -1.02 38.36
CA ASN A 191 -0.35 -1.98 38.36
C ASN A 191 0.12 -2.27 36.92
N PRO A 192 1.00 -1.42 36.35
CA PRO A 192 1.59 -1.64 35.02
C PRO A 192 2.26 -3.00 34.84
N ALA A 193 2.79 -3.58 35.92
CA ALA A 193 3.40 -4.91 35.90
C ALA A 193 2.42 -6.02 35.45
N LEU A 194 1.11 -5.80 35.62
CA LEU A 194 0.06 -6.71 35.18
C LEU A 194 -0.23 -6.62 33.68
N HIS A 195 0.42 -5.72 32.93
CA HIS A 195 0.26 -5.65 31.49
C HIS A 195 0.64 -6.98 30.81
N SER A 196 1.59 -7.75 31.36
CA SER A 196 1.96 -9.08 30.84
C SER A 196 1.04 -10.25 31.25
N VAL A 197 -0.09 -9.99 31.94
CA VAL A 197 -0.97 -11.06 32.46
C VAL A 197 -1.58 -11.87 31.32
N LEU A 198 -2.08 -11.22 30.28
CA LEU A 198 -2.76 -11.92 29.19
C LEU A 198 -1.78 -12.74 28.34
N GLU A 199 -0.60 -12.19 28.03
CA GLU A 199 0.47 -12.89 27.30
C GLU A 199 0.86 -14.22 27.94
N LYS A 200 0.88 -14.28 29.28
CA LYS A 200 1.23 -15.49 30.04
C LYS A 200 0.07 -16.46 30.23
N ASN A 201 -1.17 -16.03 29.94
CA ASN A 201 -2.37 -16.80 30.24
C ASN A 201 -3.31 -16.96 29.02
N TRP A 202 -2.82 -16.81 27.79
CA TRP A 202 -3.61 -17.01 26.56
C TRP A 202 -4.39 -18.32 26.52
N GLY A 203 -3.77 -19.43 26.98
CA GLY A 203 -4.46 -20.71 27.06
C GLY A 203 -5.68 -20.67 27.98
N LYS A 204 -5.58 -20.00 29.13
CA LYS A 204 -6.71 -19.87 30.08
C LYS A 204 -7.80 -18.94 29.57
N PHE A 205 -7.42 -17.90 28.82
CA PHE A 205 -8.40 -17.03 28.16
C PHE A 205 -9.25 -17.84 27.18
N MET A 206 -8.62 -18.64 26.32
CA MET A 206 -9.37 -19.46 25.36
C MET A 206 -10.26 -20.50 26.04
N GLU A 207 -9.77 -21.14 27.10
CA GLU A 207 -10.59 -22.07 27.91
C GLU A 207 -11.85 -21.39 28.46
N ASP A 208 -11.71 -20.19 29.02
CA ASP A 208 -12.83 -19.41 29.57
C ASP A 208 -13.77 -18.91 28.47
N PHE A 209 -13.22 -18.37 27.37
CA PHE A 209 -14.00 -17.92 26.21
C PHE A 209 -14.88 -19.05 25.65
N TYR A 210 -14.31 -20.23 25.45
CA TYR A 210 -15.05 -21.38 24.96
C TYR A 210 -16.08 -21.90 25.96
N TYR A 211 -15.79 -21.84 27.26
CA TYR A 211 -16.77 -22.16 28.30
C TYR A 211 -17.99 -21.23 28.24
N GLN A 212 -17.77 -19.91 28.23
CA GLN A 212 -18.84 -18.91 28.14
C GLN A 212 -19.65 -19.06 26.85
N PHE A 213 -18.96 -19.28 25.74
CA PHE A 213 -19.62 -19.49 24.45
C PHE A 213 -20.54 -20.72 24.50
N GLN A 214 -20.11 -21.83 25.12
CA GLN A 214 -20.94 -23.02 25.28
C GLN A 214 -22.16 -22.79 26.18
N GLU A 215 -22.00 -22.12 27.31
CA GLU A 215 -23.10 -21.78 28.22
C GLU A 215 -24.11 -20.80 27.61
N SER A 216 -23.65 -19.94 26.69
CA SER A 216 -24.53 -19.01 25.96
C SER A 216 -25.47 -19.69 24.96
N LEU A 217 -25.17 -20.93 24.56
CA LEU A 217 -25.98 -21.68 23.61
C LEU A 217 -27.33 -22.05 24.22
N SER A 218 -28.39 -21.97 23.41
CA SER A 218 -29.71 -22.38 23.86
C SER A 218 -29.72 -23.86 24.26
N ARG A 219 -30.59 -24.23 25.23
CA ARG A 219 -30.77 -25.65 25.65
C ARG A 219 -31.07 -26.61 24.48
N ARG A 220 -31.62 -26.08 23.37
CA ARG A 220 -31.86 -26.85 22.15
C ARG A 220 -30.57 -27.09 21.37
N GLU A 221 -29.70 -26.08 21.28
CA GLU A 221 -28.44 -26.13 20.56
C GLU A 221 -27.35 -26.91 21.30
N SER A 222 -27.28 -26.81 22.63
CA SER A 222 -26.34 -27.59 23.45
C SER A 222 -26.66 -29.09 23.46
N ARG A 223 -27.88 -29.48 23.10
CA ARG A 223 -28.27 -30.89 22.91
C ARG A 223 -27.90 -31.45 21.54
N LYS A 224 -27.56 -30.62 20.56
CA LYS A 224 -27.18 -31.06 19.22
C LYS A 224 -25.78 -31.68 19.30
N LYS A 225 -25.68 -32.98 19.00
CA LYS A 225 -24.42 -33.71 18.84
C LYS A 225 -24.37 -34.24 17.43
N LEU A 226 -23.40 -33.77 16.67
CA LEU A 226 -23.11 -34.26 15.34
C LEU A 226 -21.59 -34.41 15.25
N THR A 227 -21.12 -35.61 14.96
CA THR A 227 -19.70 -35.87 14.68
C THR A 227 -19.58 -36.47 13.29
N MET A 228 -18.71 -35.89 12.47
CA MET A 228 -18.50 -36.29 11.08
C MET A 228 -17.02 -36.60 10.85
N ILE A 229 -16.76 -37.66 10.08
CA ILE A 229 -15.50 -37.87 9.39
C ILE A 229 -15.64 -37.28 7.99
N GLY A 230 -14.85 -36.26 7.68
CA GLY A 230 -14.67 -35.71 6.35
C GLY A 230 -13.44 -36.32 5.69
N ARG A 231 -13.62 -37.12 4.63
CA ARG A 231 -12.53 -37.53 3.74
C ARG A 231 -12.59 -36.70 2.47
N GLY A 232 -11.50 -36.02 2.16
CA GLY A 232 -11.49 -35.02 1.11
C GLY A 232 -10.14 -34.86 0.44
N TRP A 233 -10.05 -33.85 -0.39
CA TRP A 233 -8.81 -33.43 -1.02
C TRP A 233 -8.67 -31.91 -1.01
N VAL A 234 -7.42 -31.45 -1.06
CA VAL A 234 -7.03 -30.06 -1.27
C VAL A 234 -6.14 -30.04 -2.50
N LYS A 235 -6.52 -29.27 -3.51
CA LYS A 235 -5.78 -29.07 -4.76
C LYS A 235 -5.05 -27.73 -4.67
N ALA A 236 -3.74 -27.77 -4.81
CA ALA A 236 -2.91 -26.59 -4.95
C ALA A 236 -2.23 -26.57 -6.32
N GLY A 237 -1.92 -25.37 -6.78
CA GLY A 237 -1.40 -25.18 -8.11
C GLY A 237 -1.23 -23.72 -8.46
N PHE A 238 -1.17 -23.46 -9.76
CA PHE A 238 -0.97 -22.13 -10.32
C PHE A 238 -2.24 -21.70 -11.03
N ASP A 239 -2.63 -20.45 -10.78
CA ASP A 239 -3.67 -19.78 -11.54
C ASP A 239 -2.99 -18.81 -12.51
N PHE A 240 -3.24 -19.02 -13.80
CA PHE A 240 -2.69 -18.26 -14.91
C PHE A 240 -3.68 -17.24 -15.48
N SER A 241 -4.81 -16.99 -14.82
CA SER A 241 -5.82 -16.01 -15.26
C SER A 241 -5.24 -14.60 -15.45
N GLU A 242 -4.28 -14.24 -14.59
CA GLU A 242 -3.58 -12.95 -14.60
C GLU A 242 -2.26 -12.98 -15.39
N LEU A 243 -1.95 -14.09 -16.10
CA LEU A 243 -0.66 -14.23 -16.77
C LEU A 243 -0.63 -13.54 -18.14
N GLY A 244 0.07 -12.41 -18.22
CA GLY A 244 0.37 -11.73 -19.48
C GLY A 244 1.62 -12.28 -20.20
N PRO A 245 1.79 -11.98 -21.51
CA PRO A 245 2.97 -12.38 -22.29
C PRO A 245 4.31 -11.94 -21.69
N GLU A 246 4.33 -10.80 -21.01
CA GLU A 246 5.48 -10.23 -20.30
C GLU A 246 5.89 -11.04 -19.06
N SER A 247 4.98 -11.86 -18.54
CA SER A 247 5.24 -12.70 -17.36
C SER A 247 6.06 -13.96 -17.67
N ILE A 248 6.37 -14.25 -18.94
CA ILE A 248 7.14 -15.42 -19.37
C ILE A 248 8.42 -15.00 -20.09
N VAL A 249 9.57 -15.31 -19.50
CA VAL A 249 10.88 -15.07 -20.11
C VAL A 249 11.56 -16.40 -20.44
N TYR A 250 11.82 -16.64 -21.73
CA TYR A 250 12.46 -17.86 -22.21
C TYR A 250 13.86 -17.61 -22.77
N TYR A 251 14.87 -18.20 -22.13
CA TYR A 251 16.25 -18.18 -22.58
C TYR A 251 16.55 -19.45 -23.38
N LYS A 252 16.44 -19.34 -24.71
CA LYS A 252 16.61 -20.47 -25.63
C LYS A 252 17.97 -21.15 -25.53
N GLU A 253 19.03 -20.40 -25.29
CA GLU A 253 20.40 -20.94 -25.24
C GLU A 253 20.66 -21.79 -24.00
N SER A 254 20.10 -21.39 -22.85
CA SER A 254 20.26 -22.11 -21.58
C SER A 254 19.13 -23.10 -21.30
N GLY A 255 18.04 -23.06 -22.07
CA GLY A 255 16.85 -23.88 -21.84
C GLY A 255 16.17 -23.53 -20.51
N ILE A 256 16.19 -22.26 -20.09
CA ILE A 256 15.58 -21.83 -18.83
C ILE A 256 14.35 -20.97 -19.11
N VAL A 257 13.24 -21.28 -18.44
CA VAL A 257 12.01 -20.49 -18.49
C VAL A 257 11.79 -19.85 -17.13
N HIS A 258 11.49 -18.56 -17.11
CA HIS A 258 11.14 -17.81 -15.92
C HIS A 258 9.69 -17.38 -15.99
N LEU A 259 8.98 -17.58 -14.89
CA LEU A 259 7.59 -17.21 -14.72
C LEU A 259 7.51 -16.17 -13.61
N ILE A 260 7.13 -14.94 -13.97
CA ILE A 260 7.15 -13.78 -13.07
C ILE A 260 5.73 -13.48 -12.59
N GLY A 261 5.58 -13.20 -11.30
CA GLY A 261 4.29 -12.77 -10.74
C GLY A 261 3.27 -13.89 -10.58
N ILE A 262 3.73 -15.15 -10.50
CA ILE A 262 2.89 -16.30 -10.17
C ILE A 262 3.45 -16.97 -8.92
N ALA A 263 2.56 -17.30 -8.00
CA ALA A 263 2.86 -18.12 -6.84
C ALA A 263 1.87 -19.29 -6.78
N PRO A 264 2.28 -20.45 -6.23
CA PRO A 264 1.34 -21.52 -5.97
C PRO A 264 0.32 -21.07 -4.91
N LYS A 265 -0.94 -21.40 -5.12
CA LYS A 265 -2.03 -21.18 -4.16
C LYS A 265 -2.92 -22.42 -4.06
N ILE A 266 -3.77 -22.46 -3.04
CA ILE A 266 -4.85 -23.45 -2.98
C ILE A 266 -5.90 -23.03 -3.99
N LEU A 267 -6.14 -23.87 -4.99
CA LEU A 267 -7.10 -23.62 -6.07
C LEU A 267 -8.48 -24.08 -5.65
N ASN A 268 -8.57 -25.23 -4.99
CA ASN A 268 -9.83 -25.82 -4.57
C ASN A 268 -9.63 -26.76 -3.38
N ALA A 269 -10.64 -26.88 -2.52
CA ALA A 269 -10.70 -27.86 -1.44
C ALA A 269 -12.14 -28.36 -1.30
N ASP A 270 -12.33 -29.67 -1.25
CA ASP A 270 -13.66 -30.24 -1.02
C ASP A 270 -13.57 -31.55 -0.23
N ILE A 271 -14.68 -31.87 0.44
CA ILE A 271 -14.92 -33.14 1.08
C ILE A 271 -15.84 -33.94 0.20
N ASN A 272 -15.38 -35.13 -0.17
CA ASN A 272 -16.03 -35.92 -1.19
C ASN A 272 -17.41 -36.39 -0.68
N PRO A 273 -18.51 -35.98 -1.33
CA PRO A 273 -19.83 -36.35 -0.86
C PRO A 273 -20.15 -37.82 -1.17
N TRP A 274 -19.46 -38.48 -2.11
CA TRP A 274 -19.79 -39.84 -2.56
C TRP A 274 -18.54 -40.73 -2.53
N PHE A 275 -18.74 -42.01 -2.17
CA PHE A 275 -17.72 -43.07 -2.22
C PHE A 275 -17.03 -43.08 -3.59
N VAL A 276 -15.70 -42.92 -3.63
CA VAL A 276 -14.91 -43.08 -4.86
C VAL A 276 -14.62 -44.58 -5.02
N PRO A 277 -15.34 -45.32 -5.87
CA PRO A 277 -15.27 -46.78 -5.88
C PRO A 277 -13.91 -47.30 -6.31
N GLU A 278 -13.22 -46.54 -7.16
CA GLU A 278 -11.92 -46.88 -7.75
C GLU A 278 -10.77 -46.81 -6.74
N LYS A 279 -10.89 -45.95 -5.71
CA LYS A 279 -9.88 -45.78 -4.65
C LYS A 279 -10.29 -46.43 -3.32
N GLY A 280 -11.53 -46.91 -3.19
CA GLY A 280 -12.04 -47.56 -1.98
C GLY A 280 -12.22 -46.62 -0.78
N ILE A 281 -12.30 -45.30 -1.00
CA ILE A 281 -12.36 -44.31 0.08
C ILE A 281 -13.83 -43.97 0.37
N PRO A 282 -14.37 -44.29 1.57
CA PRO A 282 -15.70 -43.83 1.98
C PRO A 282 -15.67 -42.31 2.16
N GLY A 283 -16.60 -41.58 1.54
CA GLY A 283 -16.66 -40.11 1.60
C GLY A 283 -17.01 -39.57 3.00
N PHE A 284 -18.09 -38.81 3.12
CA PHE A 284 -18.56 -38.37 4.45
C PHE A 284 -19.12 -39.54 5.27
N GLN A 285 -18.76 -39.62 6.55
CA GLN A 285 -19.32 -40.60 7.48
C GLN A 285 -19.77 -39.89 8.76
N ILE A 286 -21.07 -40.00 9.08
CA ILE A 286 -21.61 -39.51 10.35
C ILE A 286 -21.35 -40.60 11.40
N LEU A 287 -20.63 -40.22 12.47
CA LEU A 287 -20.28 -41.13 13.57
C LEU A 287 -21.31 -41.13 14.69
N ASP A 288 -21.88 -39.96 15.00
CA ASP A 288 -22.88 -39.78 16.04
C ASP A 288 -23.82 -38.65 15.62
N ASP A 289 -25.14 -38.91 15.66
CA ASP A 289 -26.19 -37.92 15.55
C ASP A 289 -27.14 -38.02 16.75
N ARG A 290 -27.10 -37.05 17.65
CA ARG A 290 -28.04 -36.97 18.79
C ARG A 290 -28.62 -35.57 18.90
N GLY A 291 -29.89 -35.52 19.28
CA GLY A 291 -30.61 -34.25 19.40
C GLY A 291 -31.15 -33.73 18.05
N PRO A 292 -31.68 -32.50 18.03
CA PRO A 292 -32.38 -31.95 16.87
C PRO A 292 -31.43 -31.35 15.83
N VAL A 293 -30.51 -32.15 15.29
CA VAL A 293 -29.52 -31.74 14.26
C VAL A 293 -30.24 -31.48 12.93
N ASP A 294 -29.88 -30.40 12.24
CA ASP A 294 -30.43 -30.01 10.94
C ASP A 294 -29.37 -29.97 9.82
N PHE A 295 -29.80 -29.72 8.58
CA PHE A 295 -28.91 -29.64 7.42
C PHE A 295 -27.90 -28.48 7.53
N HIS A 296 -28.25 -27.40 8.22
CA HIS A 296 -27.36 -26.26 8.40
C HIS A 296 -26.20 -26.61 9.34
N ASP A 297 -26.47 -27.36 10.41
CA ASP A 297 -25.44 -27.92 11.28
C ASP A 297 -24.48 -28.82 10.48
N ALA A 298 -25.00 -29.72 9.63
CA ALA A 298 -24.17 -30.59 8.80
C ALA A 298 -23.34 -29.82 7.76
N LYS A 299 -23.91 -28.77 7.15
CA LYS A 299 -23.17 -27.87 6.26
C LYS A 299 -22.03 -27.17 6.99
N ARG A 300 -22.27 -26.68 8.22
CA ARG A 300 -21.25 -26.04 9.06
C ARG A 300 -20.12 -27.00 9.42
N VAL A 301 -20.44 -28.22 9.85
CA VAL A 301 -19.42 -29.24 10.14
C VAL A 301 -18.65 -29.63 8.88
N LYS A 302 -19.31 -29.74 7.72
CA LYS A 302 -18.62 -29.98 6.43
C LYS A 302 -17.63 -28.86 6.12
N GLN A 303 -18.06 -27.61 6.20
CA GLN A 303 -17.22 -26.44 5.94
C GLN A 303 -15.99 -26.43 6.85
N TYR A 304 -16.21 -26.66 8.14
CA TYR A 304 -15.13 -26.71 9.12
C TYR A 304 -14.16 -27.89 8.89
N CYS A 305 -14.66 -29.04 8.43
CA CYS A 305 -13.80 -30.12 7.97
C CYS A 305 -12.96 -29.69 6.74
N ILE A 306 -13.48 -28.91 5.80
CA ILE A 306 -12.71 -28.42 4.63
C ILE A 306 -11.59 -27.51 5.11
N GLU A 307 -11.86 -26.63 6.07
CA GLU A 307 -10.87 -25.74 6.68
C GLU A 307 -9.77 -26.53 7.40
N LYS A 308 -10.14 -27.51 8.23
CA LYS A 308 -9.15 -28.40 8.86
C LYS A 308 -8.28 -29.13 7.85
N LEU A 309 -8.91 -29.64 6.80
CA LEU A 309 -8.20 -30.37 5.75
C LEU A 309 -7.22 -29.45 5.02
N THR A 310 -7.64 -28.21 4.78
CA THR A 310 -6.81 -27.14 4.22
C THR A 310 -5.61 -26.82 5.11
N VAL A 311 -5.83 -26.68 6.43
CA VAL A 311 -4.75 -26.46 7.40
C VAL A 311 -3.78 -27.64 7.45
N GLN A 312 -4.28 -28.87 7.45
CA GLN A 312 -3.42 -30.06 7.35
C GLN A 312 -2.63 -30.07 6.03
N ALA A 313 -3.22 -29.65 4.93
CA ALA A 313 -2.52 -29.53 3.64
C ALA A 313 -1.39 -28.48 3.69
N TYR A 314 -1.62 -27.33 4.34
CA TYR A 314 -0.56 -26.35 4.59
C TYR A 314 0.57 -26.93 5.44
N GLN A 315 0.24 -27.65 6.52
CA GLN A 315 1.23 -28.33 7.37
C GLN A 315 2.01 -29.41 6.61
N ALA A 316 1.34 -30.10 5.68
CA ALA A 316 1.94 -31.04 4.74
C ALA A 316 2.71 -30.36 3.59
N ARG A 317 2.89 -29.02 3.65
CA ARG A 317 3.63 -28.21 2.69
C ARG A 317 3.10 -28.32 1.26
N ILE A 318 1.78 -28.39 1.10
CA ILE A 318 1.14 -28.55 -0.21
C ILE A 318 1.57 -27.46 -1.21
N LEU A 319 1.82 -26.23 -0.77
CA LEU A 319 2.29 -25.15 -1.65
C LEU A 319 3.75 -25.31 -2.09
N GLU A 320 4.64 -25.81 -1.23
CA GLU A 320 6.01 -26.14 -1.62
C GLU A 320 6.01 -27.30 -2.62
N ASN A 321 5.18 -28.31 -2.38
CA ASN A 321 4.99 -29.43 -3.30
C ASN A 321 4.40 -28.95 -4.63
N ALA A 322 3.39 -28.08 -4.60
CA ALA A 322 2.80 -27.47 -5.78
C ALA A 322 3.85 -26.68 -6.56
N HIS A 323 4.73 -25.95 -5.86
CA HIS A 323 5.83 -25.22 -6.47
C HIS A 323 6.78 -26.16 -7.23
N GLN A 324 7.31 -27.18 -6.54
CA GLN A 324 8.28 -28.13 -7.11
C GLN A 324 7.68 -28.92 -8.27
N GLN A 325 6.46 -29.45 -8.09
CA GLN A 325 5.77 -30.20 -9.14
C GLN A 325 5.37 -29.30 -10.31
N GLY A 326 5.04 -28.04 -10.06
CA GLY A 326 4.82 -27.05 -11.11
C GLY A 326 6.06 -26.76 -11.92
N GLN A 327 7.24 -26.68 -11.29
CA GLN A 327 8.50 -26.49 -12.02
C GLN A 327 8.73 -27.65 -12.99
N GLU A 328 8.60 -28.89 -12.54
CA GLU A 328 8.80 -30.08 -13.38
C GLU A 328 7.72 -30.24 -14.46
N THR A 329 6.45 -29.99 -14.11
CA THR A 329 5.33 -30.07 -15.05
C THR A 329 5.46 -29.04 -16.16
N LEU A 330 5.75 -27.78 -15.79
CA LEU A 330 5.94 -26.71 -16.77
C LEU A 330 7.23 -26.90 -17.58
N LYS A 331 8.28 -27.47 -16.99
CA LYS A 331 9.50 -27.84 -17.71
C LYS A 331 9.21 -28.85 -18.82
N ALA A 332 8.42 -29.89 -18.52
CA ALA A 332 7.98 -30.86 -19.53
C ALA A 332 7.10 -30.21 -20.60
N PHE A 333 6.13 -29.38 -20.19
CA PHE A 333 5.25 -28.65 -21.09
C PHE A 333 6.02 -27.74 -22.05
N PHE A 334 6.87 -26.84 -21.54
CA PHE A 334 7.66 -25.94 -22.37
C PHE A 334 8.67 -26.69 -23.25
N SER A 335 9.16 -27.86 -22.81
CA SER A 335 10.01 -28.71 -23.66
C SER A 335 9.27 -29.23 -24.88
N LEU A 336 8.01 -29.66 -24.68
CA LEU A 336 7.14 -30.12 -25.76
C LEU A 336 6.76 -28.98 -26.71
N VAL A 337 6.37 -27.83 -26.17
CA VAL A 337 5.89 -26.69 -26.97
C VAL A 337 7.01 -26.03 -27.76
N THR A 338 8.19 -25.85 -27.16
CA THR A 338 9.31 -25.18 -27.84
C THR A 338 10.14 -26.11 -28.72
N GLY A 339 9.99 -27.43 -28.57
CA GLY A 339 10.81 -28.45 -29.23
C GLY A 339 12.28 -28.48 -28.76
N ASN A 340 12.64 -27.69 -27.75
CA ASN A 340 13.96 -27.69 -27.13
C ASN A 340 13.86 -28.27 -25.72
N LYS A 341 14.90 -28.94 -25.24
CA LYS A 341 14.94 -29.41 -23.85
C LYS A 341 15.02 -28.19 -22.91
N ILE A 342 14.03 -28.04 -22.04
CA ILE A 342 14.06 -27.06 -20.95
C ILE A 342 14.76 -27.72 -19.76
N GLU A 343 15.85 -27.11 -19.29
CA GLU A 343 16.61 -27.59 -18.14
C GLU A 343 15.94 -27.19 -16.82
N GLN A 344 15.34 -26.00 -16.76
CA GLN A 344 14.75 -25.47 -15.54
C GLN A 344 13.59 -24.49 -15.80
N VAL A 345 12.58 -24.54 -14.93
CA VAL A 345 11.55 -23.49 -14.80
C VAL A 345 11.73 -22.84 -13.42
N ILE A 346 11.76 -21.51 -13.38
CA ILE A 346 11.94 -20.74 -12.14
C ILE A 346 10.73 -19.81 -11.96
N PHE A 347 10.03 -19.94 -10.84
CA PHE A 347 8.98 -19.02 -10.45
C PHE A 347 9.56 -17.87 -9.64
N HIS A 348 9.22 -16.64 -10.02
CA HIS A 348 9.55 -15.43 -9.30
C HIS A 348 8.27 -14.87 -8.67
N SER A 349 7.95 -15.33 -7.47
CA SER A 349 6.89 -14.73 -6.64
C SER A 349 7.48 -13.54 -5.87
N SER A 350 6.86 -12.37 -5.98
CA SER A 350 7.22 -11.20 -5.18
C SER A 350 6.07 -10.90 -4.19
N PRO A 351 6.34 -10.82 -2.87
CA PRO A 351 5.34 -10.40 -1.90
C PRO A 351 4.68 -9.08 -2.27
N PHE A 352 5.46 -8.14 -2.82
CA PHE A 352 4.94 -6.88 -3.34
C PHE A 352 3.90 -7.11 -4.44
N THR A 353 4.20 -7.95 -5.45
CA THR A 353 3.26 -8.19 -6.56
C THR A 353 1.96 -8.86 -6.10
N SER A 354 2.04 -9.79 -5.15
CA SER A 354 0.86 -10.46 -4.60
C SER A 354 -0.02 -9.48 -3.82
N PHE A 355 0.59 -8.70 -2.91
CA PHE A 355 -0.13 -7.72 -2.11
C PHE A 355 -0.71 -6.58 -2.95
N ALA A 356 0.03 -6.07 -3.94
CA ALA A 356 -0.46 -5.04 -4.86
C ALA A 356 -1.70 -5.48 -5.64
N ARG A 357 -1.80 -6.76 -6.03
CA ARG A 357 -2.98 -7.29 -6.71
C ARG A 357 -4.16 -7.48 -5.77
N GLU A 358 -3.91 -7.84 -4.52
CA GLU A 358 -4.94 -7.91 -3.49
C GLU A 358 -5.56 -6.53 -3.24
N VAL A 359 -4.72 -5.53 -2.96
CA VAL A 359 -5.14 -4.13 -2.77
C VAL A 359 -5.90 -3.59 -4.00
N GLY A 360 -5.46 -3.94 -5.21
CA GLY A 360 -6.13 -3.52 -6.45
C GLY A 360 -7.57 -4.04 -6.61
N ARG A 361 -8.01 -5.02 -5.82
CA ARG A 361 -9.39 -5.56 -5.86
C ARG A 361 -10.39 -4.72 -5.06
N ASP A 362 -9.92 -3.93 -4.10
CA ASP A 362 -10.77 -3.17 -3.19
C ASP A 362 -11.21 -1.82 -3.77
N GLU A 363 -10.64 -1.42 -4.92
CA GLU A 363 -10.89 -0.17 -5.64
C GLU A 363 -10.66 1.12 -4.85
N LEU A 364 -10.18 1.02 -3.62
CA LEU A 364 -9.87 2.10 -2.68
C LEU A 364 -8.62 1.72 -1.91
N ILE A 365 -7.67 2.64 -1.78
CA ILE A 365 -6.40 2.36 -1.10
C ILE A 365 -6.36 3.12 0.22
N THR A 366 -6.27 2.39 1.32
CA THR A 366 -6.18 2.92 2.68
C THR A 366 -4.75 3.33 3.06
N TYR A 367 -4.59 4.07 4.16
CA TYR A 367 -3.25 4.43 4.66
C TYR A 367 -2.42 3.19 5.02
N ALA A 368 -3.03 2.20 5.67
CA ALA A 368 -2.35 0.97 6.10
C ALA A 368 -1.83 0.17 4.90
N GLU A 369 -2.65 0.03 3.86
CA GLU A 369 -2.24 -0.63 2.61
C GLU A 369 -1.14 0.14 1.89
N ALA A 370 -1.26 1.47 1.81
CA ALA A 370 -0.22 2.32 1.23
C ALA A 370 1.11 2.18 1.97
N PHE A 371 1.09 2.16 3.31
CA PHE A 371 2.27 1.95 4.14
C PHE A 371 2.91 0.57 3.90
N MET A 372 2.09 -0.49 3.81
CA MET A 372 2.55 -1.84 3.52
C MET A 372 3.13 -1.96 2.10
N LEU A 373 2.46 -1.38 1.11
CA LEU A 373 2.95 -1.29 -0.27
C LEU A 373 4.30 -0.59 -0.34
N ASP A 374 4.46 0.53 0.38
CA ASP A 374 5.71 1.29 0.44
C ASP A 374 6.86 0.43 0.98
N SER A 375 6.59 -0.30 2.07
CA SER A 375 7.55 -1.20 2.72
C SER A 375 7.95 -2.38 1.82
N LEU A 376 6.97 -3.02 1.17
CA LEU A 376 7.21 -4.13 0.25
C LEU A 376 7.92 -3.67 -1.04
N LEU A 377 7.59 -2.48 -1.53
CA LEU A 377 8.24 -1.87 -2.68
C LEU A 377 9.72 -1.65 -2.39
N GLU A 378 10.09 -1.17 -1.20
CA GLU A 378 11.49 -0.97 -0.85
C GLU A 378 12.30 -2.29 -0.91
N LEU A 379 11.73 -3.39 -0.41
CA LEU A 379 12.35 -4.71 -0.50
C LEU A 379 12.52 -5.17 -1.95
N GLU A 380 11.52 -4.96 -2.80
CA GLU A 380 11.59 -5.35 -4.20
C GLU A 380 12.57 -4.47 -4.99
N VAL A 381 12.64 -3.15 -4.73
CA VAL A 381 13.62 -2.25 -5.35
C VAL A 381 15.05 -2.67 -5.00
N ARG A 382 15.33 -2.95 -3.72
CA ARG A 382 16.66 -3.44 -3.28
C ARG A 382 17.04 -4.76 -3.99
N LYS A 383 16.07 -5.64 -4.19
CA LYS A 383 16.27 -6.90 -4.95
C LYS A 383 16.55 -6.63 -6.42
N ILE A 384 15.80 -5.74 -7.07
CA ILE A 384 16.03 -5.31 -8.47
C ILE A 384 17.43 -4.70 -8.62
N ASP A 385 17.84 -3.83 -7.70
CA ASP A 385 19.15 -3.19 -7.72
C ASP A 385 20.28 -4.18 -7.45
N SER A 386 20.07 -5.16 -6.56
CA SER A 386 21.00 -6.26 -6.38
C SER A 386 21.16 -7.08 -7.66
N LEU A 387 20.08 -7.35 -8.39
CA LEU A 387 20.13 -8.08 -9.66
C LEU A 387 20.87 -7.27 -10.73
N SER A 388 20.57 -5.97 -10.87
CA SER A 388 21.19 -5.10 -11.88
C SER A 388 22.69 -4.87 -11.64
N SER A 389 23.12 -4.86 -10.38
CA SER A 389 24.52 -4.67 -9.97
C SER A 389 25.36 -5.97 -9.93
N THR A 390 24.74 -7.15 -10.09
CA THR A 390 25.45 -8.43 -10.00
C THR A 390 26.43 -8.62 -11.17
N VAL A 391 27.68 -8.96 -10.86
CA VAL A 391 28.75 -9.19 -11.86
C VAL A 391 28.55 -10.52 -12.62
N HIS A 392 28.02 -11.53 -11.94
CA HIS A 392 27.79 -12.86 -12.52
C HIS A 392 26.49 -12.86 -13.34
N ASN A 393 26.51 -13.47 -14.53
CA ASN A 393 25.34 -13.51 -15.43
C ASN A 393 24.71 -12.12 -15.69
N ARG A 394 25.54 -11.06 -15.75
CA ARG A 394 25.10 -9.66 -15.83
C ARG A 394 24.02 -9.40 -16.88
N SER A 395 24.12 -10.01 -18.06
CA SER A 395 23.11 -9.87 -19.13
C SER A 395 21.75 -10.42 -18.72
N VAL A 396 21.74 -11.62 -18.13
CA VAL A 396 20.52 -12.32 -17.69
C VAL A 396 19.92 -11.62 -16.47
N ASN A 397 20.74 -11.31 -15.46
CA ASN A 397 20.30 -10.62 -14.25
C ASN A 397 19.84 -9.18 -14.54
N GLY A 398 20.51 -8.49 -15.48
CA GLY A 398 20.05 -7.20 -15.98
C GLY A 398 18.67 -7.31 -16.63
N GLY A 399 18.46 -8.30 -17.51
CA GLY A 399 17.15 -8.57 -18.09
C GLY A 399 16.06 -8.83 -17.06
N PHE A 400 16.35 -9.55 -15.97
CA PHE A 400 15.40 -9.74 -14.87
C PHE A 400 15.12 -8.46 -14.09
N ALA A 401 16.16 -7.69 -13.80
CA ALA A 401 16.01 -6.42 -13.11
C ALA A 401 15.10 -5.48 -13.93
N ASP A 402 15.32 -5.41 -15.25
CA ASP A 402 14.52 -4.61 -16.17
C ASP A 402 13.07 -5.09 -16.23
N GLU A 403 12.83 -6.40 -16.31
CA GLU A 403 11.48 -6.94 -16.38
C GLU A 403 10.71 -6.79 -15.06
N ASN A 404 11.34 -7.09 -13.92
CA ASN A 404 10.74 -6.84 -12.61
C ASN A 404 10.43 -5.35 -12.42
N ARG A 405 11.32 -4.47 -12.87
CA ARG A 405 11.10 -3.02 -12.83
C ARG A 405 9.88 -2.62 -13.66
N LYS A 406 9.69 -3.17 -14.85
CA LYS A 406 8.47 -2.93 -15.65
C LYS A 406 7.21 -3.43 -14.96
N VAL A 407 7.22 -4.65 -14.42
CA VAL A 407 6.07 -5.23 -13.70
C VAL A 407 5.68 -4.36 -12.50
N VAL A 408 6.66 -3.94 -11.69
CA VAL A 408 6.40 -3.04 -10.54
C VAL A 408 5.83 -1.71 -11.01
N LYS A 409 6.42 -1.07 -12.04
CA LYS A 409 5.89 0.18 -12.62
C LYS A 409 4.47 0.03 -13.12
N GLN A 410 4.16 -1.05 -13.82
CA GLN A 410 2.82 -1.30 -14.35
C GLN A 410 1.80 -1.49 -13.22
N LEU A 411 2.12 -2.27 -12.19
CA LEU A 411 1.26 -2.44 -11.02
C LEU A 411 1.02 -1.12 -10.28
N LEU A 412 2.06 -0.31 -10.05
CA LEU A 412 1.92 0.99 -9.41
C LEU A 412 1.10 1.97 -10.27
N LYS A 413 1.25 1.93 -11.59
CA LYS A 413 0.44 2.71 -12.52
C LYS A 413 -1.04 2.32 -12.46
N ASP A 414 -1.33 1.02 -12.39
CA ASP A 414 -2.70 0.53 -12.29
C ASP A 414 -3.31 0.90 -10.93
N LEU A 415 -2.55 0.75 -9.83
CA LEU A 415 -2.96 1.19 -8.50
C LEU A 415 -3.20 2.70 -8.43
N GLY A 416 -2.41 3.49 -9.16
CA GLY A 416 -2.57 4.95 -9.21
C GLY A 416 -3.83 5.44 -9.91
N ARG A 417 -4.72 4.54 -10.35
CA ARG A 417 -6.07 4.90 -10.82
C ARG A 417 -7.11 4.91 -9.70
N TYR A 418 -6.83 4.26 -8.58
CA TYR A 418 -7.75 4.16 -7.46
C TYR A 418 -7.65 5.39 -6.55
N PRO A 419 -8.76 5.84 -5.94
CA PRO A 419 -8.73 6.86 -4.91
C PRO A 419 -7.89 6.42 -3.71
N TYR A 420 -7.20 7.38 -3.11
CA TYR A 420 -6.46 7.20 -1.87
C TYR A 420 -7.23 7.79 -0.69
N GLN A 421 -7.51 6.96 0.31
CA GLN A 421 -8.45 7.25 1.40
C GLN A 421 -9.81 7.75 0.87
N GLU A 422 -10.62 8.39 1.71
CA GLU A 422 -11.88 9.02 1.29
C GLU A 422 -11.68 10.28 0.41
N GLY A 423 -10.43 10.56 0.01
CA GLY A 423 -10.07 11.69 -0.82
C GLY A 423 -10.46 11.52 -2.29
N SER A 424 -10.53 12.65 -3.00
CA SER A 424 -10.78 12.67 -4.46
C SER A 424 -9.53 12.42 -5.30
N TYR A 425 -8.40 12.11 -4.67
CA TYR A 425 -7.09 12.07 -5.29
C TYR A 425 -6.65 10.64 -5.60
N PRO A 426 -6.02 10.41 -6.76
CA PRO A 426 -5.45 9.12 -7.09
C PRO A 426 -4.32 8.77 -6.13
N PHE A 427 -4.16 7.47 -5.87
CA PHE A 427 -3.04 6.95 -5.11
C PHE A 427 -1.71 7.15 -5.85
N GLY A 428 -0.68 7.54 -5.11
CA GLY A 428 0.66 7.72 -5.64
C GLY A 428 1.69 7.95 -4.55
N PHE A 429 2.96 8.08 -4.96
CA PHE A 429 4.05 8.43 -4.04
C PHE A 429 3.74 9.71 -3.24
N PHE A 430 3.27 10.75 -3.94
CA PHE A 430 3.00 12.04 -3.33
C PHE A 430 1.76 12.06 -2.46
N SER A 431 0.71 11.28 -2.76
CA SER A 431 -0.51 11.26 -1.94
C SER A 431 -0.25 10.68 -0.55
N LYS A 432 0.53 9.58 -0.49
CA LYS A 432 0.96 8.97 0.78
C LYS A 432 1.88 9.92 1.56
N LEU A 433 2.86 10.53 0.88
CA LEU A 433 3.76 11.50 1.50
C LEU A 433 3.01 12.73 2.05
N THR A 434 1.99 13.24 1.32
CA THR A 434 1.11 14.30 1.84
C THR A 434 0.52 13.89 3.18
N THR A 435 0.02 12.66 3.30
CA THR A 435 -0.64 12.19 4.53
C THR A 435 0.35 12.02 5.67
N ASP A 436 1.55 11.52 5.38
CA ASP A 436 2.61 11.43 6.38
C ASP A 436 2.97 12.81 6.96
N ILE A 437 3.15 13.82 6.09
CA ILE A 437 3.49 15.20 6.51
C ILE A 437 2.28 15.89 7.16
N ALA A 438 1.08 15.68 6.64
CA ALA A 438 -0.11 16.37 7.15
C ALA A 438 -0.59 15.83 8.51
N ALA A 439 -0.05 14.70 8.98
CA ALA A 439 -0.50 14.00 10.18
C ALA A 439 -0.48 14.87 11.45
N ASP A 440 0.51 15.75 11.61
CA ASP A 440 0.64 16.65 12.75
C ASP A 440 0.26 18.11 12.43
N SER A 441 -0.15 18.38 11.18
CA SER A 441 -0.48 19.71 10.66
C SER A 441 0.65 20.75 10.72
N LEU A 442 1.88 20.33 10.95
CA LEU A 442 3.07 21.18 10.96
C LEU A 442 4.03 20.69 9.88
N LEU A 443 4.96 21.55 9.48
CA LEU A 443 6.00 21.20 8.52
C LEU A 443 7.34 21.52 9.16
N ASP A 444 7.99 20.48 9.67
CA ASP A 444 9.24 20.62 10.40
C ASP A 444 10.41 20.93 9.45
N ARG A 445 11.59 21.24 10.00
CA ARG A 445 12.76 21.56 9.17
C ARG A 445 13.19 20.42 8.25
N GLN A 446 13.03 19.16 8.67
CA GLN A 446 13.43 18.01 7.87
C GLN A 446 12.50 17.84 6.68
N GLU A 447 11.20 18.00 6.90
CA GLU A 447 10.15 17.97 5.88
C GLU A 447 10.27 19.14 4.91
N VAL A 448 10.61 20.34 5.41
CA VAL A 448 10.90 21.51 4.54
C VAL A 448 12.03 21.16 3.58
N GLU A 449 13.13 20.59 4.09
CA GLU A 449 14.27 20.21 3.27
C GLU A 449 13.94 19.04 2.34
N LEU A 450 13.12 18.07 2.79
CA LEU A 450 12.62 16.99 1.96
C LEU A 450 11.82 17.53 0.77
N LEU A 451 10.86 18.43 0.98
CA LEU A 451 10.08 19.04 -0.09
C LEU A 451 10.97 19.79 -1.08
N LYS A 452 11.97 20.55 -0.58
CA LYS A 452 12.95 21.23 -1.44
C LYS A 452 13.79 20.25 -2.25
N GLN A 453 14.18 19.11 -1.67
CA GLN A 453 14.95 18.06 -2.36
C GLN A 453 14.11 17.34 -3.42
N LEU A 454 12.85 17.05 -3.11
CA LEU A 454 11.89 16.48 -4.05
C LEU A 454 11.57 17.47 -5.19
N ARG A 455 11.76 18.77 -5.00
CA ARG A 455 11.63 19.76 -6.06
C ARG A 455 12.87 19.80 -6.97
N TYR A 456 13.11 18.71 -7.70
CA TYR A 456 14.24 18.59 -8.62
C TYR A 456 14.23 19.67 -9.71
N SER A 457 15.42 20.18 -10.03
CA SER A 457 15.61 21.02 -11.22
C SER A 457 15.43 20.16 -12.48
N LEU A 458 14.36 20.40 -13.22
CA LEU A 458 14.08 19.66 -14.44
C LEU A 458 14.91 20.20 -15.61
N ASP A 459 15.64 19.31 -16.28
CA ASP A 459 16.29 19.61 -17.55
C ASP A 459 15.30 19.37 -18.69
N PHE A 460 14.76 20.46 -19.23
CA PHE A 460 13.82 20.40 -20.34
C PHE A 460 14.50 20.10 -21.70
N GLY A 461 15.79 19.73 -21.74
CA GLY A 461 16.52 19.44 -22.97
C GLY A 461 15.95 18.30 -23.81
N ASP A 462 15.39 17.27 -23.15
CA ASP A 462 14.98 15.99 -23.76
C ASP A 462 13.47 15.69 -23.55
N VAL A 463 12.63 16.72 -23.38
CA VAL A 463 11.23 16.72 -22.89
C VAL A 463 10.21 15.83 -23.59
N LEU A 464 10.59 15.18 -24.68
CA LEU A 464 9.74 14.23 -25.39
C LEU A 464 10.18 12.77 -25.22
N ASP A 465 11.34 12.53 -24.62
CA ASP A 465 11.82 11.20 -24.27
C ASP A 465 11.72 11.00 -22.74
N GLU A 466 11.58 9.74 -22.32
CA GLU A 466 11.42 9.32 -20.92
C GLU A 466 12.31 10.11 -19.97
N ILE A 467 11.81 10.44 -18.76
CA ILE A 467 12.61 11.17 -17.78
C ILE A 467 13.90 10.38 -17.53
N SER A 468 15.03 10.92 -17.96
CA SER A 468 16.32 10.48 -17.42
C SER A 468 16.48 11.15 -16.06
N LEU A 469 15.76 10.64 -15.06
CA LEU A 469 16.13 10.89 -13.67
C LEU A 469 17.53 10.32 -13.55
N LYS A 470 18.53 11.21 -13.50
CA LYS A 470 19.96 10.86 -13.56
C LYS A 470 20.40 9.96 -12.41
N ASP A 471 19.52 9.69 -11.45
CA ASP A 471 19.71 8.79 -10.35
C ASP A 471 18.62 7.71 -10.37
N SER A 472 18.84 6.63 -11.13
CA SER A 472 17.91 5.52 -11.36
C SER A 472 17.59 4.67 -10.12
N SER A 473 17.98 5.17 -8.94
CA SER A 473 17.76 4.60 -7.61
C SER A 473 16.63 5.30 -6.84
N SER A 474 16.13 6.43 -7.37
CA SER A 474 15.04 7.17 -6.75
C SER A 474 13.75 6.35 -6.78
N ARG A 475 13.09 6.20 -5.62
CA ARG A 475 11.82 5.47 -5.50
C ARG A 475 10.73 6.07 -6.38
N VAL A 476 10.80 7.38 -6.65
CA VAL A 476 9.79 8.10 -7.44
C VAL A 476 9.77 7.66 -8.90
N ASP A 477 10.89 7.14 -9.41
CA ASP A 477 11.02 6.62 -10.78
C ASP A 477 10.07 5.45 -11.07
N TYR A 478 9.63 4.74 -10.02
CA TYR A 478 8.67 3.65 -10.11
C TYR A 478 7.22 4.13 -10.23
N TRP A 479 6.93 5.34 -9.78
CA TRP A 479 5.58 5.92 -9.74
C TRP A 479 5.27 6.83 -10.91
N VAL A 480 6.28 7.46 -11.49
CA VAL A 480 6.10 8.56 -12.44
C VAL A 480 6.67 8.22 -13.82
N GLU A 481 5.85 8.42 -14.85
CA GLU A 481 6.24 8.12 -16.23
C GLU A 481 6.88 9.32 -16.95
N SER A 482 6.49 10.55 -16.58
CA SER A 482 6.93 11.76 -17.28
C SER A 482 7.19 12.93 -16.33
N ALA A 483 8.08 13.86 -16.73
CA ALA A 483 8.48 14.99 -15.87
C ALA A 483 7.30 15.93 -15.58
N PHE A 484 6.34 16.02 -16.52
CA PHE A 484 5.12 16.79 -16.29
C PHE A 484 4.18 16.11 -15.33
N ASP A 485 4.08 14.78 -15.39
CA ASP A 485 3.30 14.02 -14.41
C ASP A 485 3.90 14.17 -13.01
N TYR A 486 5.24 14.13 -12.90
CA TYR A 486 5.96 14.46 -11.66
C TYR A 486 5.56 15.83 -11.11
N CYS A 487 5.69 16.87 -11.94
CA CYS A 487 5.37 18.25 -11.54
C CYS A 487 3.92 18.39 -11.10
N ARG A 488 3.00 17.75 -11.82
CA ARG A 488 1.58 17.79 -11.52
C ARG A 488 1.28 17.15 -10.17
N GLN A 489 1.74 15.92 -9.95
CA GLN A 489 1.52 15.22 -8.68
C GLN A 489 2.20 15.94 -7.51
N TYR A 490 3.41 16.47 -7.71
CA TYR A 490 4.10 17.28 -6.72
C TYR A 490 3.32 18.56 -6.40
N ASN A 491 2.88 19.31 -7.41
CA ASN A 491 2.06 20.52 -7.21
C ASN A 491 0.72 20.20 -6.52
N GLU A 492 0.14 19.05 -6.80
CA GLU A 492 -1.07 18.58 -6.14
C GLU A 492 -0.83 18.31 -4.65
N MET A 493 0.26 17.63 -4.27
CA MET A 493 0.69 17.51 -2.87
C MET A 493 0.87 18.89 -2.20
N ILE A 494 1.60 19.82 -2.83
CA ILE A 494 1.80 21.17 -2.28
C ILE A 494 0.46 21.90 -2.09
N THR A 495 -0.49 21.70 -3.01
CA THR A 495 -1.85 22.23 -2.90
C THR A 495 -2.58 21.63 -1.72
N GLN A 496 -2.54 20.30 -1.56
CA GLN A 496 -3.17 19.59 -0.45
C GLN A 496 -2.60 20.00 0.90
N LEU A 497 -1.27 20.11 1.03
CA LEU A 497 -0.64 20.60 2.26
C LEU A 497 -1.09 22.04 2.59
N LYS A 498 -1.15 22.91 1.57
CA LYS A 498 -1.60 24.30 1.74
C LYS A 498 -3.09 24.40 2.11
N GLU A 499 -3.95 23.63 1.47
CA GLU A 499 -5.41 23.63 1.68
C GLU A 499 -5.80 22.91 2.97
N GLY A 500 -5.09 21.84 3.33
CA GLY A 500 -5.17 21.16 4.62
C GLY A 500 -4.62 21.99 5.78
N GLY A 501 -3.96 23.11 5.47
CA GLY A 501 -3.53 24.08 6.45
C GLY A 501 -2.30 23.62 7.24
N VAL A 502 -1.43 22.81 6.65
CA VAL A 502 -0.15 22.42 7.25
C VAL A 502 0.75 23.65 7.35
N LEU A 503 1.36 23.94 8.51
CA LEU A 503 2.09 25.19 8.75
C LEU A 503 3.63 24.99 8.77
N PRO A 504 4.42 25.72 7.96
CA PRO A 504 5.87 25.57 7.93
C PRO A 504 6.60 26.30 9.06
N GLU A 505 7.60 25.65 9.64
CA GLU A 505 8.54 26.27 10.58
C GLU A 505 9.54 27.23 9.87
N PRO A 506 10.07 28.25 10.57
CA PRO A 506 9.85 28.58 11.99
C PRO A 506 8.62 29.48 12.24
N PHE A 507 8.08 29.41 13.45
CA PHE A 507 7.02 30.30 13.92
C PHE A 507 7.61 31.54 14.62
N ASP A 508 6.92 32.66 14.47
CA ASP A 508 7.24 33.88 15.20
C ASP A 508 6.53 33.87 16.56
N THR A 509 7.19 34.48 17.56
CA THR A 509 6.64 34.62 18.91
C THR A 509 6.48 36.09 19.24
N VAL A 510 5.29 36.50 19.65
CA VAL A 510 5.03 37.85 20.16
C VAL A 510 4.44 37.78 21.56
N ARG A 511 4.90 38.66 22.45
CA ARG A 511 4.26 38.88 23.74
C ARG A 511 3.23 39.99 23.62
N VAL A 512 2.00 39.71 23.98
CA VAL A 512 0.88 40.67 23.93
C VAL A 512 0.29 40.86 25.33
N VAL A 513 0.04 42.11 25.71
CA VAL A 513 -0.67 42.45 26.95
C VAL A 513 -2.17 42.37 26.69
N PHE A 514 -2.94 41.68 27.54
CA PHE A 514 -4.38 41.43 27.35
C PHE A 514 -5.19 42.70 27.06
N ARG A 515 -4.84 43.80 27.74
CA ARG A 515 -5.55 45.09 27.61
C ARG A 515 -5.32 45.78 26.27
N GLU A 516 -4.29 45.39 25.54
CA GLU A 516 -3.87 45.98 24.26
C GLU A 516 -4.06 45.01 23.08
N PHE A 517 -4.50 43.76 23.35
CA PHE A 517 -4.77 42.79 22.30
C PHE A 517 -6.09 43.11 21.61
N HIS A 518 -5.98 43.51 20.34
CA HIS A 518 -7.10 43.72 19.43
C HIS A 518 -7.08 42.59 18.39
N PRO A 519 -7.86 41.51 18.58
CA PRO A 519 -7.80 40.31 17.72
C PRO A 519 -8.00 40.64 16.24
N GLU A 520 -8.90 41.57 15.94
CA GLU A 520 -9.19 42.05 14.58
C GLU A 520 -7.95 42.56 13.83
N ASN A 521 -7.00 43.19 14.52
CA ASN A 521 -5.79 43.73 13.87
C ASN A 521 -4.71 42.67 13.63
N TYR A 522 -4.81 41.51 14.28
CA TYR A 522 -3.77 40.48 14.28
C TYR A 522 -4.20 39.26 13.47
N LEU A 523 -5.42 38.76 13.70
CA LEU A 523 -5.91 37.51 13.11
C LEU A 523 -6.15 37.59 11.58
N ASP A 524 -6.22 38.81 11.03
CA ASP A 524 -6.35 39.01 9.58
C ASP A 524 -5.03 38.72 8.83
N SER A 525 -3.88 39.02 9.45
CA SER A 525 -2.55 38.90 8.85
C SER A 525 -1.77 37.68 9.33
N VAL A 526 -2.10 37.11 10.49
CA VAL A 526 -1.40 35.95 11.03
C VAL A 526 -2.32 34.75 11.24
N ARG A 527 -1.74 33.56 11.25
CA ARG A 527 -2.38 32.32 11.68
C ARG A 527 -1.78 31.90 13.02
N LEU A 528 -2.61 31.87 14.06
CA LEU A 528 -2.19 31.46 15.39
C LEU A 528 -1.93 29.95 15.40
N VAL A 529 -0.76 29.54 15.88
CA VAL A 529 -0.35 28.13 16.01
C VAL A 529 -0.58 27.64 17.42
N SER A 530 -0.12 28.43 18.39
CA SER A 530 -0.22 28.12 19.82
C SER A 530 -0.15 29.41 20.64
N TYR A 531 -0.49 29.35 21.92
CA TYR A 531 -0.32 30.45 22.86
C TYR A 531 0.07 29.91 24.23
N GLY A 532 0.79 30.73 25.00
CA GLY A 532 1.22 30.41 26.36
C GLY A 532 1.01 31.60 27.29
N HIS A 533 0.60 31.35 28.52
CA HIS A 533 0.53 32.41 29.53
C HIS A 533 1.92 32.68 30.11
N ILE A 534 2.36 33.95 30.07
CA ILE A 534 3.60 34.37 30.74
C ILE A 534 3.30 34.88 32.15
N ASP A 535 2.27 35.72 32.31
CA ASP A 535 1.81 36.25 33.59
C ASP A 535 0.31 36.59 33.55
N THR A 536 -0.20 37.24 34.61
CA THR A 536 -1.63 37.58 34.73
C THR A 536 -2.14 38.57 33.69
N ASP A 537 -1.26 39.37 33.09
CA ASP A 537 -1.65 40.45 32.18
C ASP A 537 -1.13 40.23 30.74
N SER A 538 -0.35 39.17 30.47
CA SER A 538 0.26 38.93 29.16
C SER A 538 0.30 37.47 28.72
N ILE A 539 0.17 37.30 27.39
CA ILE A 539 0.25 36.03 26.67
C ILE A 539 1.38 36.08 25.65
N GLU A 540 2.04 34.94 25.45
CA GLU A 540 2.90 34.68 24.31
C GLU A 540 2.05 34.04 23.22
N LEU A 541 2.06 34.61 22.02
CA LEU A 541 1.42 34.05 20.84
C LEU A 541 2.50 33.50 19.93
N ILE A 542 2.35 32.24 19.54
CA ILE A 542 3.15 31.58 18.51
C ILE A 542 2.32 31.61 17.23
N TYR A 543 2.80 32.29 16.19
CA TYR A 543 2.03 32.51 14.98
C TYR A 543 2.87 32.34 13.70
N SER A 544 2.18 32.10 12.59
CA SER A 544 2.73 32.15 11.23
C SER A 544 2.12 33.34 10.49
N ASP A 545 2.96 34.19 9.90
CA ASP A 545 2.49 35.25 9.01
C ASP A 545 1.82 34.64 7.75
N ARG A 546 0.60 35.06 7.42
CA ARG A 546 -0.17 34.48 6.30
C ARG A 546 0.47 34.76 4.94
N LEU A 547 1.14 35.91 4.79
CA LEU A 547 1.82 36.25 3.55
C LEU A 547 3.10 35.41 3.39
N ALA A 548 3.87 35.23 4.45
CA ALA A 548 5.03 34.34 4.51
C ALA A 548 4.62 32.89 4.22
N TYR A 549 3.54 32.42 4.87
CA TYR A 549 2.92 31.12 4.60
C TYR A 549 2.57 30.94 3.12
N SER A 550 1.83 31.89 2.54
CA SER A 550 1.45 31.80 1.13
C SER A 550 2.67 31.82 0.22
N ARG A 551 3.65 32.68 0.49
CA ARG A 551 4.90 32.78 -0.29
C ARG A 551 5.77 31.53 -0.17
N PHE A 552 5.78 30.87 0.99
CA PHE A 552 6.49 29.61 1.19
C PHE A 552 5.97 28.54 0.24
N TYR A 553 4.66 28.24 0.30
CA TYR A 553 4.04 27.26 -0.60
C TYR A 553 4.15 27.70 -2.06
N GLN A 554 3.95 28.99 -2.34
CA GLN A 554 4.12 29.56 -3.67
C GLN A 554 5.51 29.26 -4.24
N GLY A 555 6.57 29.41 -3.44
CA GLY A 555 7.95 29.12 -3.85
C GLY A 555 8.23 27.64 -4.12
N LEU A 556 7.43 26.73 -3.55
CA LEU A 556 7.55 25.29 -3.79
C LEU A 556 6.86 24.83 -5.07
N PHE A 557 5.88 25.55 -5.61
CA PHE A 557 5.23 25.10 -6.85
C PHE A 557 6.20 25.06 -8.04
N TYR A 558 6.03 24.06 -8.91
CA TYR A 558 6.47 24.18 -10.30
C TYR A 558 5.58 25.18 -11.03
N PRO A 559 6.14 26.10 -11.84
CA PRO A 559 5.38 27.18 -12.45
C PRO A 559 4.42 26.71 -13.56
N PHE A 560 4.56 25.48 -14.03
CA PHE A 560 3.81 24.93 -15.16
C PHE A 560 3.06 23.64 -14.80
N GLU A 561 1.91 23.46 -15.43
CA GLU A 561 1.07 22.28 -15.39
C GLU A 561 0.39 22.14 -16.77
N PRO A 562 1.17 21.84 -17.82
CA PRO A 562 0.69 22.02 -19.17
C PRO A 562 -0.37 21.00 -19.56
N LYS A 563 -1.41 21.47 -20.25
CA LYS A 563 -2.35 20.60 -20.98
C LYS A 563 -1.74 20.24 -22.33
N PHE A 564 -1.32 18.99 -22.49
CA PHE A 564 -0.63 18.52 -23.70
C PHE A 564 -1.38 18.85 -24.99
N ILE A 565 -2.71 18.69 -25.02
CA ILE A 565 -3.54 19.00 -26.20
C ILE A 565 -3.35 20.45 -26.66
N ASP A 566 -3.30 21.41 -25.73
CA ASP A 566 -3.13 22.83 -26.06
C ASP A 566 -1.71 23.13 -26.54
N LEU A 567 -0.71 22.46 -25.97
CA LEU A 567 0.68 22.57 -26.40
C LEU A 567 0.92 21.93 -27.77
N GLU A 568 0.33 20.78 -28.05
CA GLU A 568 0.41 20.10 -29.35
C GLU A 568 -0.19 20.97 -30.46
N HIS A 569 -1.35 21.55 -30.21
CA HIS A 569 -1.96 22.51 -31.14
C HIS A 569 -1.02 23.70 -31.39
N PHE A 570 -0.39 24.23 -30.34
CA PHE A 570 0.62 25.27 -30.50
C PHE A 570 1.79 24.77 -31.37
N ILE A 571 2.44 23.66 -31.00
CA ILE A 571 3.60 23.08 -31.70
C ILE A 571 3.29 22.82 -33.19
N GLY A 572 2.12 22.27 -33.50
CA GLY A 572 1.70 21.86 -34.84
C GLY A 572 1.07 22.96 -35.72
N ALA A 573 0.69 24.11 -35.16
CA ALA A 573 -0.03 25.16 -35.91
C ALA A 573 0.78 25.68 -37.11
N LYS A 574 0.22 25.48 -38.32
CA LYS A 574 0.72 26.01 -39.59
C LYS A 574 0.20 27.44 -39.81
N GLY A 575 0.96 28.41 -39.33
CA GLY A 575 0.71 29.84 -39.54
C GLY A 575 1.81 30.67 -38.93
N GLU A 576 1.82 31.97 -39.19
CA GLU A 576 2.61 33.00 -38.47
C GLU A 576 2.15 33.10 -37.01
N GLY A 577 2.17 31.99 -36.27
CA GLY A 577 1.72 31.86 -34.89
C GLY A 577 2.66 32.50 -33.87
N TYR A 578 3.61 33.29 -34.35
CA TYR A 578 4.41 34.23 -33.60
C TYR A 578 4.20 35.60 -34.25
N ASP A 579 3.47 36.50 -33.59
CA ASP A 579 3.78 37.93 -33.75
C ASP A 579 5.13 38.11 -33.04
N SER A 580 6.24 37.71 -33.67
CA SER A 580 7.55 38.07 -33.15
C SER A 580 7.70 39.56 -33.37
N VAL A 581 7.34 40.34 -32.35
CA VAL A 581 7.44 41.80 -32.43
C VAL A 581 8.88 42.15 -32.16
N ILE A 582 9.50 42.92 -33.06
CA ILE A 582 10.81 43.52 -32.81
C ILE A 582 10.66 44.34 -31.54
N TYR A 583 11.38 43.94 -30.50
CA TYR A 583 11.30 44.54 -29.18
C TYR A 583 12.60 45.30 -28.90
N PRO A 584 12.77 46.54 -29.43
CA PRO A 584 13.77 47.43 -28.87
C PRO A 584 13.32 47.77 -27.45
N LYS A 585 14.25 47.83 -26.48
CA LYS A 585 14.01 48.11 -25.04
C LYS A 585 13.08 49.30 -24.71
N SER A 586 12.64 50.08 -25.71
CA SER A 586 11.83 51.29 -25.62
C SER A 586 10.39 51.20 -26.21
N ARG A 587 9.91 50.04 -26.71
CA ARG A 587 8.53 49.92 -27.25
C ARG A 587 7.59 49.14 -26.34
N ARG A 588 6.35 49.61 -26.25
CA ARG A 588 5.22 48.93 -25.61
C ARG A 588 4.83 47.68 -26.40
N LEU A 589 4.69 46.53 -25.74
CA LEU A 589 4.08 45.34 -26.34
C LEU A 589 2.58 45.58 -26.53
N PRO A 590 1.98 45.10 -27.65
CA PRO A 590 0.55 45.22 -27.85
C PRO A 590 -0.21 44.35 -26.85
N ALA A 591 -1.41 44.80 -26.47
CA ALA A 591 -2.29 44.02 -25.60
C ALA A 591 -2.61 42.66 -26.25
N LEU A 592 -2.67 41.62 -25.43
CA LEU A 592 -3.11 40.29 -25.85
C LEU A 592 -4.55 40.09 -25.40
N ASP A 593 -5.42 39.70 -26.33
CA ASP A 593 -6.77 39.22 -26.01
C ASP A 593 -6.72 37.85 -25.33
N SER A 594 -5.70 37.05 -25.68
CA SER A 594 -5.37 35.77 -25.07
C SER A 594 -3.89 35.44 -25.32
N GLY A 595 -3.28 34.73 -24.38
CA GLY A 595 -1.89 34.27 -24.49
C GLY A 595 -0.93 34.97 -23.55
N VAL A 596 0.35 34.74 -23.81
CA VAL A 596 1.47 35.23 -23.00
C VAL A 596 2.54 35.83 -23.90
N TRP A 597 3.11 36.96 -23.48
CA TRP A 597 4.34 37.49 -24.07
C TRP A 597 5.55 36.94 -23.36
N ILE A 598 6.53 36.47 -24.13
CA ILE A 598 7.80 35.99 -23.61
C ILE A 598 8.93 36.63 -24.37
N TYR A 599 9.80 37.32 -23.64
CA TYR A 599 11.05 37.82 -24.16
C TYR A 599 12.19 37.14 -23.39
N ASP A 600 13.22 36.72 -24.11
CA ASP A 600 14.40 36.09 -23.52
C ASP A 600 15.62 36.40 -24.36
N GLN A 601 16.48 37.28 -23.86
CA GLN A 601 17.70 37.73 -24.55
C GLN A 601 18.65 36.58 -24.90
N LYS A 602 18.64 35.47 -24.15
CA LYS A 602 19.51 34.31 -24.45
C LYS A 602 19.04 33.52 -25.66
N VAL A 603 17.74 33.56 -25.94
CA VAL A 603 17.14 32.94 -27.12
C VAL A 603 17.25 33.89 -28.30
N ASN A 604 16.90 35.15 -28.07
CA ASN A 604 16.86 36.18 -29.09
C ASN A 604 16.87 37.57 -28.45
N ASP A 605 17.87 38.39 -28.79
CA ASP A 605 18.00 39.76 -28.28
C ASP A 605 16.99 40.74 -28.92
N LYS A 606 16.39 40.37 -30.06
CA LYS A 606 15.62 41.28 -30.92
C LYS A 606 14.11 41.11 -30.85
N TYR A 607 13.59 39.95 -30.42
CA TYR A 607 12.18 39.63 -30.59
C TYR A 607 11.53 39.15 -29.30
N ALA A 608 10.35 39.68 -29.00
CA ALA A 608 9.43 39.07 -28.04
C ALA A 608 8.53 38.07 -28.77
N TYR A 609 8.32 36.89 -28.18
CA TYR A 609 7.49 35.82 -28.68
C TYR A 609 6.11 35.87 -28.03
N LYS A 610 5.06 35.85 -28.85
CA LYS A 610 3.69 35.65 -28.39
C LYS A 610 3.38 34.17 -28.37
N LEU A 611 3.11 33.61 -27.18
CA LEU A 611 2.50 32.29 -27.05
C LEU A 611 0.99 32.47 -27.08
N THR A 612 0.33 31.89 -28.09
CA THR A 612 -1.15 31.87 -28.19
C THR A 612 -1.81 30.85 -27.28
N VAL A 613 -1.03 30.16 -26.44
CA VAL A 613 -1.54 29.22 -25.42
C VAL A 613 -2.12 30.02 -24.26
N LYS A 614 -3.33 29.66 -23.83
CA LYS A 614 -3.93 30.30 -22.66
C LYS A 614 -3.05 30.06 -21.43
N PRO A 615 -2.80 31.07 -20.57
CA PRO A 615 -1.96 30.89 -19.39
C PRO A 615 -2.48 29.78 -18.46
N GLU A 616 -3.80 29.64 -18.30
CA GLU A 616 -4.47 28.58 -17.53
C GLU A 616 -4.24 27.16 -18.06
N SER A 617 -3.78 27.03 -19.30
CA SER A 617 -3.44 25.74 -19.93
C SER A 617 -1.94 25.41 -19.82
N MET A 618 -1.14 26.33 -19.29
CA MET A 618 0.32 26.19 -19.21
C MET A 618 0.82 26.29 -17.77
N LEU A 619 0.26 27.22 -16.98
CA LEU A 619 0.64 27.49 -15.61
C LEU A 619 -0.11 26.58 -14.63
N ALA A 620 0.54 26.24 -13.52
CA ALA A 620 -0.12 25.53 -12.43
C ALA A 620 -1.34 26.31 -11.95
N LYS A 621 -2.47 25.63 -11.70
CA LYS A 621 -3.74 26.29 -11.36
C LYS A 621 -3.64 27.19 -10.12
N ALA A 622 -2.94 26.72 -9.09
CA ALA A 622 -2.73 27.45 -7.85
C ALA A 622 -2.00 28.77 -8.10
N LEU A 623 -0.92 28.73 -8.88
CA LEU A 623 -0.17 29.92 -9.29
C LEU A 623 -1.01 30.82 -10.20
N TYR A 624 -1.71 30.27 -11.19
CA TYR A 624 -2.52 31.06 -12.11
C TYR A 624 -3.56 31.90 -11.38
N ARG A 625 -4.26 31.36 -10.36
CA ARG A 625 -5.24 32.11 -9.56
C ARG A 625 -4.62 33.29 -8.82
N GLU A 626 -3.44 33.09 -8.23
CA GLU A 626 -2.72 34.17 -7.55
C GLU A 626 -2.18 35.22 -8.54
N LEU A 627 -1.84 34.76 -9.76
CA LEU A 627 -1.26 35.57 -10.81
C LEU A 627 -2.32 36.29 -11.68
N THR A 628 -3.59 35.90 -11.63
CA THR A 628 -4.65 36.54 -12.44
C THR A 628 -4.99 37.96 -11.99
N ASP A 629 -4.75 38.28 -10.73
CA ASP A 629 -4.93 39.65 -10.20
C ASP A 629 -3.71 40.54 -10.52
N GLU A 630 -2.58 39.92 -10.88
CA GLU A 630 -1.33 40.59 -11.19
C GLU A 630 -1.15 40.79 -12.70
N ARG A 631 -0.69 41.99 -13.09
CA ARG A 631 -0.51 42.35 -14.51
C ARG A 631 0.76 41.77 -15.13
N LEU A 632 1.73 41.42 -14.28
CA LEU A 632 3.09 41.01 -14.64
C LEU A 632 3.48 39.83 -13.76
N LEU A 633 3.90 38.72 -14.36
CA LEU A 633 4.28 37.55 -13.57
C LEU A 633 5.78 37.57 -13.26
N TYR A 634 6.57 38.11 -14.18
CA TYR A 634 8.01 38.21 -14.03
C TYR A 634 8.64 39.24 -14.97
N THR A 635 9.60 39.99 -14.44
CA THR A 635 10.49 40.87 -15.20
C THR A 635 11.93 40.68 -14.72
N SER A 636 12.88 40.77 -15.64
CA SER A 636 14.30 40.87 -15.35
C SER A 636 15.04 41.58 -16.48
N ASP A 637 16.32 41.86 -16.24
CA ASP A 637 17.22 42.44 -17.22
C ASP A 637 17.23 41.69 -18.57
N THR A 638 16.99 40.38 -18.55
CA THR A 638 17.13 39.50 -19.73
C THR A 638 15.84 38.86 -20.20
N ALA A 639 14.76 38.89 -19.43
CA ALA A 639 13.52 38.20 -19.78
C ALA A 639 12.26 38.80 -19.17
N TYR A 640 11.13 38.60 -19.85
CA TYR A 640 9.81 39.14 -19.50
C TYR A 640 8.72 38.09 -19.69
N PHE A 641 7.77 38.02 -18.74
CA PHE A 641 6.57 37.18 -18.83
C PHE A 641 5.34 37.94 -18.33
N GLY A 642 4.31 38.11 -19.17
CA GLY A 642 3.09 38.84 -18.82
C GLY A 642 1.81 38.21 -19.39
N ILE A 643 0.72 38.29 -18.61
CA ILE A 643 -0.63 37.83 -18.98
C ILE A 643 -1.48 39.01 -19.46
N GLY A 644 -2.15 38.86 -20.60
CA GLY A 644 -2.90 39.95 -21.23
C GLY A 644 -4.33 40.11 -20.70
N ARG A 645 -4.55 41.12 -19.86
CA ARG A 645 -5.80 41.91 -19.79
C ARG A 645 -5.48 43.37 -19.41
N GLN A 646 -5.37 44.22 -20.43
CA GLN A 646 -5.35 45.70 -20.38
C GLN A 646 -4.04 46.48 -20.05
N GLN A 647 -3.90 47.54 -20.87
CA GLN A 647 -2.94 48.64 -20.93
C GLN A 647 -1.47 48.31 -21.19
N SER A 648 -0.94 48.95 -22.24
CA SER A 648 0.46 48.98 -22.62
C SER A 648 1.33 49.49 -21.47
N LEU A 649 2.03 48.60 -20.78
CA LEU A 649 2.88 48.95 -19.64
C LEU A 649 4.17 49.62 -20.13
N PRO A 650 4.55 50.80 -19.58
CA PRO A 650 5.89 51.34 -19.75
C PRO A 650 6.91 50.45 -19.03
N VAL A 651 7.99 50.08 -19.72
CA VAL A 651 9.07 49.24 -19.19
C VAL A 651 9.71 49.85 -17.93
N ASP A 652 9.73 51.18 -17.85
CA ASP A 652 10.34 51.91 -16.72
C ASP A 652 9.49 51.88 -15.44
N SER A 653 8.22 51.47 -15.48
CA SER A 653 7.39 51.26 -14.27
C SER A 653 7.52 49.85 -13.65
N LEU A 654 8.28 48.97 -14.29
CA LEU A 654 8.40 47.55 -13.94
C LEU A 654 9.26 47.27 -12.70
N ASP A 655 10.12 48.20 -12.28
CA ASP A 655 11.03 48.03 -11.14
C ASP A 655 10.33 48.13 -9.76
N SER A 656 9.04 48.47 -9.72
CA SER A 656 8.32 48.81 -8.48
C SER A 656 7.19 47.86 -8.10
N GLN A 657 6.84 46.87 -8.93
CA GLN A 657 5.79 45.89 -8.63
C GLN A 657 6.42 44.55 -8.23
N GLY A 658 5.97 44.00 -7.10
CA GLY A 658 6.58 42.83 -6.47
C GLY A 658 6.70 41.65 -7.42
N VAL A 659 7.92 41.13 -7.57
CA VAL A 659 8.17 39.91 -8.34
C VAL A 659 7.43 38.76 -7.65
N VAL A 660 6.47 38.15 -8.36
CA VAL A 660 5.59 37.11 -7.80
C VAL A 660 6.24 35.72 -7.87
N LEU A 661 7.03 35.45 -8.91
CA LEU A 661 7.76 34.19 -9.07
C LEU A 661 9.16 34.24 -8.45
N SER A 662 9.57 33.18 -7.76
CA SER A 662 10.95 33.06 -7.28
C SER A 662 11.94 33.02 -8.45
N GLN A 663 13.21 33.38 -8.19
CA GLN A 663 14.28 33.31 -9.21
C GLN A 663 14.41 31.91 -9.83
N PHE A 664 14.16 30.86 -9.04
CA PHE A 664 14.22 29.48 -9.50
C PHE A 664 13.04 29.13 -10.41
N GLN A 665 11.80 29.41 -9.99
CA GLN A 665 10.60 29.20 -10.81
C GLN A 665 10.69 29.94 -12.14
N THR A 666 11.20 31.15 -12.11
CA THR A 666 11.49 31.91 -13.32
C THR A 666 12.45 31.16 -14.25
N ALA A 667 13.56 30.64 -13.74
CA ALA A 667 14.54 29.93 -14.54
C ALA A 667 13.93 28.66 -15.16
N GLU A 668 13.10 27.94 -14.41
CA GLU A 668 12.37 26.76 -14.89
C GLU A 668 11.35 27.11 -15.97
N LEU A 669 10.56 28.18 -15.77
CA LEU A 669 9.58 28.65 -16.75
C LEU A 669 10.26 29.08 -18.04
N GLN A 670 11.41 29.78 -17.95
CA GLN A 670 12.22 30.12 -19.11
C GLN A 670 12.73 28.86 -19.81
N ALA A 671 13.28 27.90 -19.07
CA ALA A 671 13.78 26.65 -19.63
C ALA A 671 12.67 25.88 -20.37
N PHE A 672 11.51 25.73 -19.75
CA PHE A 672 10.33 25.12 -20.34
C PHE A 672 9.91 25.82 -21.64
N VAL A 673 9.83 27.15 -21.65
CA VAL A 673 9.45 27.92 -22.84
C VAL A 673 10.48 27.79 -23.95
N ARG A 674 11.78 27.85 -23.62
CA ARG A 674 12.87 27.65 -24.58
C ARG A 674 12.72 26.32 -25.29
N THR A 675 12.48 25.27 -24.52
CA THR A 675 12.22 23.94 -25.06
C THR A 675 10.98 23.95 -25.94
N LEU A 676 9.87 24.52 -25.49
CA LEU A 676 8.64 24.59 -26.28
C LEU A 676 8.87 25.26 -27.65
N LEU A 677 9.60 26.38 -27.68
CA LEU A 677 9.94 27.10 -28.91
C LEU A 677 10.88 26.27 -29.80
N ARG A 678 11.89 25.61 -29.22
CA ARG A 678 12.81 24.72 -29.95
C ARG A 678 12.08 23.54 -30.57
N THR A 679 11.22 22.87 -29.80
CA THR A 679 10.40 21.73 -30.25
C THR A 679 9.47 22.16 -31.38
N ARG A 680 8.82 23.32 -31.25
CA ARG A 680 8.03 23.91 -32.34
C ARG A 680 8.87 24.14 -33.59
N GLN A 681 10.05 24.75 -33.45
CA GLN A 681 10.93 25.01 -34.59
C GLN A 681 11.36 23.71 -35.27
N GLN A 682 11.70 22.68 -34.50
CA GLN A 682 12.02 21.35 -35.02
C GLN A 682 10.84 20.74 -35.77
N GLU A 683 9.63 20.77 -35.19
CA GLU A 683 8.40 20.28 -35.83
C GLU A 683 8.09 21.03 -37.14
N GLN A 684 8.25 22.36 -37.14
CA GLN A 684 8.06 23.17 -38.34
C GLN A 684 9.08 22.81 -39.43
N ASN A 685 10.32 22.55 -39.06
CA ASN A 685 11.41 22.14 -39.94
C ASN A 685 11.32 20.68 -40.43
N LYS A 686 10.51 19.82 -39.79
CA LYS A 686 10.32 18.45 -40.28
C LYS A 686 9.80 18.47 -41.72
N GLY A 687 10.49 17.73 -42.59
CA GLY A 687 10.07 17.54 -43.97
C GLY A 687 8.74 16.80 -44.06
N PHE A 688 8.08 16.89 -45.21
CA PHE A 688 6.79 16.22 -45.45
C PHE A 688 6.83 14.72 -45.13
N VAL A 689 7.92 14.04 -45.50
CA VAL A 689 8.10 12.60 -45.24
C VAL A 689 8.13 12.31 -43.74
N GLN A 690 8.93 13.05 -42.97
CA GLN A 690 9.04 12.85 -41.53
C GLN A 690 7.73 13.15 -40.81
N LYS A 691 7.03 14.23 -41.18
CA LYS A 691 5.67 14.53 -40.67
C LYS A 691 4.69 13.40 -40.97
N THR A 692 4.76 12.81 -42.16
CA THR A 692 3.91 11.69 -42.55
C THR A 692 4.26 10.43 -41.76
N THR A 693 5.55 10.16 -41.54
CA THR A 693 6.02 9.03 -40.72
C THR A 693 5.58 9.18 -39.26
N ASP A 694 5.74 10.36 -38.67
CA ASP A 694 5.35 10.63 -37.28
C ASP A 694 3.83 10.54 -37.12
N TRP A 695 3.06 11.07 -38.07
CA TRP A 695 1.61 10.91 -38.12
C TRP A 695 1.16 9.45 -38.26
N LEU A 696 1.85 8.65 -39.08
CA LEU A 696 1.59 7.21 -39.19
C LEU A 696 1.93 6.48 -37.89
N LYS A 697 3.05 6.82 -37.24
CA LYS A 697 3.46 6.21 -35.95
C LYS A 697 2.50 6.57 -34.82
N SER A 698 2.08 7.83 -34.70
CA SER A 698 1.11 8.23 -33.67
C SER A 698 -0.26 7.58 -33.88
N ARG A 699 -0.65 7.34 -35.14
CA ARG A 699 -1.86 6.57 -35.47
C ARG A 699 -1.72 5.07 -35.25
N ALA A 700 -0.54 4.49 -35.44
CA ALA A 700 -0.27 3.07 -35.21
C ALA A 700 -0.11 2.71 -33.72
N SER A 701 0.27 3.67 -32.89
CA SER A 701 0.40 3.53 -31.42
C SER A 701 -0.90 3.83 -30.67
N SER A 702 -1.91 4.38 -31.34
CA SER A 702 -3.27 4.46 -30.82
C SER A 702 -3.84 3.05 -30.63
N SER A 703 -4.35 2.77 -29.43
CA SER A 703 -4.97 1.49 -29.05
C SER A 703 -6.28 1.19 -29.81
N ASP A 704 -6.79 2.13 -30.61
CA ASP A 704 -7.98 1.92 -31.45
C ASP A 704 -7.57 1.33 -32.82
N PRO A 705 -7.90 0.07 -33.12
CA PRO A 705 -7.54 -0.54 -34.40
C PRO A 705 -8.32 0.11 -35.54
N LYS A 706 -7.63 0.92 -36.37
CA LYS A 706 -8.22 1.51 -37.60
C LYS A 706 -7.60 0.88 -38.85
N ASN A 707 -8.46 0.44 -39.77
CA ASN A 707 -8.04 -0.12 -41.05
C ASN A 707 -7.45 0.96 -41.98
N LEU A 708 -6.22 0.74 -42.44
CA LEU A 708 -5.51 1.60 -43.38
C LEU A 708 -5.84 1.21 -44.83
N TYR A 709 -6.40 2.14 -45.61
CA TYR A 709 -6.66 1.96 -47.04
C TYR A 709 -5.68 2.78 -47.88
N VAL A 710 -5.05 2.11 -48.85
CA VAL A 710 -4.19 2.75 -49.86
C VAL A 710 -4.91 2.72 -51.19
N GLY A 711 -5.30 3.87 -51.71
CA GLY A 711 -5.97 3.98 -53.01
C GLY A 711 -5.46 5.12 -53.87
N LYS A 712 -6.04 5.29 -55.07
CA LYS A 712 -5.60 6.28 -56.06
C LYS A 712 -5.64 7.75 -55.59
N LYS A 713 -6.32 8.03 -54.46
CA LYS A 713 -6.40 9.36 -53.84
C LYS A 713 -5.46 9.55 -52.64
N GLY A 714 -4.62 8.56 -52.32
CA GLY A 714 -3.68 8.61 -51.18
C GLY A 714 -3.96 7.52 -50.15
N ILE A 715 -3.46 7.74 -48.93
CA ILE A 715 -3.63 6.86 -47.78
C ILE A 715 -4.71 7.47 -46.89
N TRP A 716 -5.73 6.71 -46.50
CA TRP A 716 -6.75 7.14 -45.54
C TRP A 716 -7.17 5.99 -44.63
N PHE A 717 -7.66 6.32 -43.44
CA PHE A 717 -8.26 5.37 -42.51
C PHE A 717 -9.79 5.41 -42.67
N GLN A 718 -10.47 4.29 -42.45
CA GLN A 718 -11.93 4.29 -42.30
C GLN A 718 -12.26 4.94 -40.95
N GLU A 719 -13.12 5.97 -40.97
CA GLU A 719 -13.50 6.72 -39.76
C GLU A 719 -14.16 5.85 -38.69
#